data_AF-A2EWN6-F1
#
_entry.id   AF-A2EWN6-F1
#
_cell.length_a   1.000
_cell.length_b   1.000
_cell.length_c   1.000
_cell.angle_alpha   90.00
_cell.angle_beta   90.00
_cell.angle_gamma   90.00
#
_symmetry.space_group_name_H-M   'P 1'
#
loop_
_entity.id
_entity.type
_entity.pdbx_description
1 polymer ?
#
loop_
_entity_poly.entity_id
_entity_poly.type
_entity_poly.pdbx_seq_one_letter_code
_entity_poly.pdbx_strand_id
1 'polypeptide(L)'
;MNGVEGIDNNAFYSFKSLTSIEIDSPVIIGTSAFDTCTSLQSVKLPNGIQIIGDYAFQNCKSLPQINLPDSITHIGKGCFYACYKLASITFPKGLNILEESTFYACSHLLNVSLPDTMTHLGPTCFKGCINLESIKLSENLVKIDNECFAGCSSLEKINLPDKLQVIGEACFQGCISLVSMEFKKKINTLHDDVVDACNALKELTFVLTEQKYIRSPFVFCPELQKITIIESENMFLLKIPDNYFQDCQNLKEVVLDTPNILSFGANSFRNCERLEKVTFKTPFKDLQNIFLNCFDGCKQLTEIILPDSVSLISSFSFRNCISLRKMTIPPKVTILYSDLFYGCTSLESVTFNDNINSIGISCFQNCKNLKEIVNGLPKSLTMIGSAAFCGCSKLESVTINENLYFISDNCFKDCLSLQTVTFDNNIKNLEFIYENAFQNCYSLTKIILPNCVTFLGNSSFGNCSKLSEVVLGKSLKDISSSAFEKSSNIKSITYPLFNQMNVNVFDSSKDSITQLILVDSIDNLTLFDDDCFNYFGNVNDVVFAVYSLKYIGQKTFNGFKNMETLSFTKCNVIEIKEDAVSNHNKLNNMNFDANELYLDVSCFRNIDSLHQVTISSKIISFKDFSFADSTSLNYINMMCEKATFGNSIFENCSNLNTIDCNIVDGLVISVDFAKIIPYVRDLRIASNQVTIKGNSMKEMKNLVNFEINADITLEANSLSNSNLENLIINTQGQLDFQSSIFNELSNLQKLLILKSSKVTFGENVFGQQNILSEINVTSPSIIFNPHCFDGLQSLEKIVANGIVEKVGEYSFNNCSKLSKIDFISNVQTIEDSSFNECSSLLNFTIKSDNLNKLGNSAFKNCQKLQNITINSPQNLSISDHCFCSCYEMTFLNSSNLNLGQFSFHNCKNLRNISGNILSVSSYSFSGCESLELIQISNLEIVPSHCFENCISLQKFITMKKIQEVSDYGFYNCPKLKEFKFDNVSFIGDFSFSNTGIYNLTLTTMVILGNYSFANCNELSEVYLANLSSIASNVFVNDTKLSKFVYCGTKQIKSKDLFTGCSKLKEIFVSKDYGKSSISGVPCSTTEFCVSSGDNQIRKKLIIITASSVFVLIVIVVIICVVASCKKQDKINYKESEIESLLFTSDNKLYTNSANI
;
A
#
# COMPACT_ATOMS: atom_id res chain seq x y z
N MET A 1 91.03 14.26 7.26
CA MET A 1 91.64 14.12 8.60
C MET A 1 92.01 12.66 8.84
N ASN A 2 93.23 12.37 9.28
CA ASN A 2 93.68 11.00 9.58
C ASN A 2 93.51 10.70 11.08
N GLY A 3 93.02 9.50 11.44
CA GLY A 3 92.94 9.03 12.83
C GLY A 3 91.78 9.62 13.65
N VAL A 4 90.69 10.02 12.98
CA VAL A 4 89.47 10.55 13.61
C VAL A 4 88.38 9.48 13.55
N GLU A 5 87.83 9.07 14.70
CA GLU A 5 86.83 7.98 14.77
C GLU A 5 85.44 8.37 14.24
N GLY A 6 85.05 9.64 14.45
CA GLY A 6 83.77 10.20 14.03
C GLY A 6 83.87 11.72 13.82
N ILE A 7 82.97 12.29 13.02
CA ILE A 7 82.73 13.74 13.03
C ILE A 7 81.67 14.03 14.09
N ASP A 8 82.03 14.79 15.12
CA ASP A 8 81.15 15.08 16.25
C ASP A 8 79.86 15.85 15.85
N ASN A 9 78.85 15.74 16.71
CA ASN A 9 77.61 16.48 16.58
C ASN A 9 77.89 18.00 16.52
N ASN A 10 77.32 18.69 15.53
CA ASN A 10 77.49 20.13 15.27
C ASN A 10 78.91 20.59 14.88
N ALA A 11 79.85 19.70 14.53
CA ALA A 11 81.27 20.04 14.31
C ALA A 11 81.55 21.22 13.34
N PHE A 12 80.73 21.40 12.31
CA PHE A 12 80.78 22.52 11.36
C PHE A 12 79.44 23.28 11.28
N TYR A 13 78.64 23.26 12.35
CA TYR A 13 77.33 23.90 12.41
C TYR A 13 77.40 25.39 12.04
N SER A 14 76.56 25.81 11.10
CA SER A 14 76.50 27.17 10.54
C SER A 14 77.82 27.68 9.93
N PHE A 15 78.77 26.81 9.57
CA PHE A 15 80.05 27.20 8.97
C PHE A 15 79.91 27.58 7.48
N LYS A 16 79.20 28.69 7.24
CA LYS A 16 78.73 29.18 5.91
C LYS A 16 79.84 29.43 4.90
N SER A 17 81.10 29.49 5.30
CA SER A 17 82.27 29.63 4.42
C SER A 17 82.85 28.30 3.90
N LEU A 18 82.41 27.15 4.42
CA LEU A 18 82.88 25.84 3.96
C LEU A 18 82.39 25.57 2.52
N THR A 19 83.33 25.40 1.59
CA THR A 19 83.03 25.09 0.17
C THR A 19 83.24 23.63 -0.18
N SER A 20 84.16 22.94 0.49
CA SER A 20 84.48 21.54 0.23
C SER A 20 85.09 20.87 1.45
N ILE A 21 84.78 19.57 1.65
CA ILE A 21 85.47 18.73 2.64
C ILE A 21 85.83 17.36 2.07
N GLU A 22 87.00 16.85 2.48
CA GLU A 22 87.51 15.52 2.20
C GLU A 22 87.76 14.80 3.53
N ILE A 23 87.18 13.61 3.65
CA ILE A 23 87.02 12.88 4.91
C ILE A 23 87.68 11.50 4.70
N ASP A 24 88.73 11.20 5.46
CA ASP A 24 89.63 10.07 5.15
C ASP A 24 89.43 8.83 6.04
N SER A 25 88.89 8.99 7.25
CA SER A 25 89.06 8.01 8.34
C SER A 25 87.91 7.76 9.36
N PRO A 26 86.82 8.55 9.48
CA PRO A 26 85.78 8.29 10.47
C PRO A 26 84.75 7.25 10.03
N VAL A 27 84.12 6.60 11.02
CA VAL A 27 83.05 5.59 10.86
C VAL A 27 81.66 6.24 10.91
N ILE A 28 81.54 7.40 11.55
CA ILE A 28 80.26 8.08 11.84
C ILE A 28 80.35 9.58 11.47
N ILE A 29 79.27 10.13 10.92
CA ILE A 29 79.01 11.59 10.87
C ILE A 29 77.88 11.90 11.85
N GLY A 30 78.13 12.80 12.80
CA GLY A 30 77.21 13.15 13.87
C GLY A 30 76.02 14.04 13.45
N THR A 31 75.09 14.21 14.39
CA THR A 31 73.89 15.06 14.26
C THR A 31 74.27 16.50 13.95
N SER A 32 73.62 17.10 12.94
CA SER A 32 73.83 18.48 12.49
C SER A 32 75.29 18.84 12.15
N ALA A 33 76.15 17.85 11.87
CA ALA A 33 77.60 18.04 11.67
C ALA A 33 77.97 19.11 10.64
N PHE A 34 77.18 19.29 9.57
CA PHE A 34 77.33 20.32 8.54
C PHE A 34 76.06 21.17 8.34
N ASP A 35 75.12 21.20 9.29
CA ASP A 35 73.89 21.99 9.14
C ASP A 35 74.25 23.46 8.86
N THR A 36 73.61 24.04 7.85
CA THR A 36 73.74 25.44 7.47
C THR A 36 75.15 25.80 6.96
N CYS A 37 75.92 24.80 6.49
CA CYS A 37 77.07 24.99 5.58
C CYS A 37 76.57 25.41 4.18
N THR A 38 75.95 26.59 4.06
CA THR A 38 75.21 27.01 2.86
C THR A 38 76.05 27.12 1.58
N SER A 39 77.39 27.21 1.69
CA SER A 39 78.32 27.29 0.55
C SER A 39 78.95 25.95 0.15
N LEU A 40 78.62 24.85 0.84
CA LEU A 40 79.22 23.53 0.61
C LEU A 40 78.83 22.98 -0.77
N GLN A 41 79.83 22.71 -1.62
CA GLN A 41 79.69 22.27 -3.01
C GLN A 41 80.24 20.86 -3.25
N SER A 42 81.09 20.34 -2.37
CA SER A 42 81.72 19.02 -2.53
C SER A 42 81.96 18.34 -1.18
N VAL A 43 81.45 17.12 -1.03
CA VAL A 43 81.71 16.23 0.09
C VAL A 43 82.26 14.92 -0.46
N LYS A 44 83.50 14.57 -0.11
CA LYS A 44 84.05 13.23 -0.37
C LYS A 44 83.95 12.40 0.91
N LEU A 45 83.27 11.26 0.82
CA LEU A 45 83.14 10.28 1.90
C LEU A 45 84.10 9.10 1.67
N PRO A 46 84.74 8.55 2.72
CA PRO A 46 85.57 7.36 2.60
C PRO A 46 84.72 6.09 2.65
N ASN A 47 85.24 5.00 2.07
CA ASN A 47 84.67 3.68 2.28
C ASN A 47 84.83 3.28 3.75
N GLY A 48 83.75 2.93 4.43
CA GLY A 48 83.76 2.52 5.84
C GLY A 48 82.85 3.32 6.77
N ILE A 49 82.31 4.47 6.35
CA ILE A 49 81.23 5.13 7.10
C ILE A 49 80.03 4.18 7.17
N GLN A 50 79.48 4.01 8.37
CA GLN A 50 78.28 3.22 8.64
C GLN A 50 77.05 4.09 8.91
N ILE A 51 77.23 5.23 9.59
CA ILE A 51 76.13 6.06 10.09
C ILE A 51 76.33 7.52 9.68
N ILE A 52 75.27 8.13 9.15
CA ILE A 52 75.14 9.59 9.04
C ILE A 52 73.95 10.01 9.91
N GLY A 53 74.18 10.87 10.90
CA GLY A 53 73.18 11.28 11.89
C GLY A 53 72.14 12.28 11.38
N ASP A 54 71.16 12.57 12.24
CA ASP A 54 70.06 13.49 11.95
C ASP A 54 70.57 14.87 11.51
N TYR A 55 69.93 15.47 10.52
CA TYR A 55 70.22 16.82 10.00
C TYR A 55 71.67 17.06 9.55
N ALA A 56 72.49 16.01 9.37
CA ALA A 56 73.94 16.14 9.20
C ALA A 56 74.36 17.04 8.03
N PHE A 57 73.57 17.17 6.96
CA PHE A 57 73.80 18.08 5.84
C PHE A 57 72.62 19.07 5.62
N GLN A 58 71.78 19.31 6.64
CA GLN A 58 70.66 20.24 6.54
C GLN A 58 71.13 21.64 6.06
N ASN A 59 70.31 22.33 5.27
CA ASN A 59 70.61 23.65 4.71
C ASN A 59 71.94 23.73 3.90
N CYS A 60 72.51 22.63 3.39
CA CYS A 60 73.66 22.62 2.47
C CYS A 60 73.26 23.06 1.05
N LYS A 61 72.76 24.30 0.94
CA LYS A 61 72.06 24.87 -0.23
C LYS A 61 72.88 24.96 -1.53
N SER A 62 74.20 24.75 -1.46
CA SER A 62 75.08 24.75 -2.63
C SER A 62 75.48 23.36 -3.14
N LEU A 63 75.11 22.28 -2.43
CA LEU A 63 75.59 20.92 -2.72
C LEU A 63 74.84 20.33 -3.94
N PRO A 64 75.52 19.99 -5.06
CA PRO A 64 74.86 19.53 -6.27
C PRO A 64 74.63 18.02 -6.31
N GLN A 65 75.51 17.24 -5.65
CA GLN A 65 75.49 15.78 -5.59
C GLN A 65 76.19 15.29 -4.32
N ILE A 66 75.85 14.10 -3.86
CA ILE A 66 76.64 13.36 -2.87
C ILE A 66 76.65 11.87 -3.21
N ASN A 67 77.83 11.25 -3.10
CA ASN A 67 78.02 9.82 -3.36
C ASN A 67 78.14 9.10 -2.01
N LEU A 68 77.12 8.32 -1.66
CA LEU A 68 77.11 7.55 -0.42
C LEU A 68 77.77 6.18 -0.64
N PRO A 69 78.81 5.81 0.14
CA PRO A 69 79.44 4.49 0.04
C PRO A 69 78.48 3.37 0.49
N ASP A 70 78.62 2.19 -0.14
CA ASP A 70 77.81 0.98 0.16
C ASP A 70 77.88 0.50 1.62
N SER A 71 78.84 0.98 2.41
CA SER A 71 79.01 0.64 3.83
C SER A 71 77.99 1.30 4.77
N ILE A 72 77.25 2.32 4.30
CA ILE A 72 76.27 3.04 5.13
C ILE A 72 75.03 2.17 5.35
N THR A 73 74.68 1.98 6.61
CA THR A 73 73.50 1.24 7.07
C THR A 73 72.38 2.14 7.59
N HIS A 74 72.68 3.39 7.98
CA HIS A 74 71.70 4.34 8.49
C HIS A 74 71.98 5.79 8.02
N ILE A 75 70.90 6.49 7.67
CA ILE A 75 70.86 7.92 7.33
C ILE A 75 69.75 8.55 8.17
N GLY A 76 70.10 9.47 9.05
CA GLY A 76 69.18 10.03 10.04
C GLY A 76 68.11 10.98 9.49
N LYS A 77 67.18 11.35 10.37
CA LYS A 77 66.07 12.27 10.12
C LYS A 77 66.55 13.58 9.54
N GLY A 78 65.90 14.07 8.48
CA GLY A 78 66.18 15.38 7.89
C GLY A 78 67.59 15.57 7.33
N CYS A 79 68.36 14.50 7.08
CA CYS A 79 69.78 14.56 6.76
C CYS A 79 70.15 15.56 5.65
N PHE A 80 69.36 15.62 4.57
CA PHE A 80 69.56 16.56 3.44
C PHE A 80 68.45 17.63 3.35
N TYR A 81 67.73 17.91 4.44
CA TYR A 81 66.66 18.91 4.50
C TYR A 81 67.11 20.26 3.91
N ALA A 82 66.35 20.79 2.95
CA ALA A 82 66.61 22.05 2.23
C ALA A 82 67.98 22.11 1.50
N CYS A 83 68.52 20.98 1.04
CA CYS A 83 69.63 20.94 0.09
C CYS A 83 69.18 21.34 -1.33
N TYR A 84 68.81 22.61 -1.51
CA TYR A 84 68.08 23.07 -2.71
C TYR A 84 68.68 22.68 -4.06
N LYS A 85 70.02 22.60 -4.17
CA LYS A 85 70.74 22.24 -5.40
C LYS A 85 70.99 20.74 -5.62
N LEU A 86 70.64 19.86 -4.67
CA LEU A 86 70.94 18.43 -4.76
C LEU A 86 70.14 17.80 -5.91
N ALA A 87 70.80 17.54 -7.03
CA ALA A 87 70.17 17.11 -8.27
C ALA A 87 70.15 15.58 -8.45
N SER A 88 71.11 14.89 -7.82
CA SER A 88 71.27 13.44 -7.89
C SER A 88 71.93 12.89 -6.62
N ILE A 89 71.50 11.71 -6.19
CA ILE A 89 72.12 10.95 -5.10
C ILE A 89 72.15 9.46 -5.46
N THR A 90 73.24 8.78 -5.08
CA THR A 90 73.35 7.31 -5.15
C THR A 90 73.14 6.74 -3.75
N PHE A 91 72.23 5.77 -3.61
CA PHE A 91 71.93 5.12 -2.32
C PHE A 91 72.83 3.89 -2.07
N PRO A 92 73.22 3.61 -0.81
CA PRO A 92 73.91 2.38 -0.43
C PRO A 92 73.03 1.14 -0.69
N LYS A 93 73.63 0.06 -1.22
CA LYS A 93 72.90 -1.20 -1.51
C LYS A 93 72.30 -1.91 -0.29
N GLY A 94 72.73 -1.57 0.92
CA GLY A 94 72.24 -2.17 2.17
C GLY A 94 71.15 -1.35 2.90
N LEU A 95 70.72 -0.21 2.35
CA LEU A 95 69.82 0.71 3.05
C LEU A 95 68.36 0.21 2.98
N ASN A 96 67.71 0.08 4.14
CA ASN A 96 66.37 -0.52 4.27
C ASN A 96 65.25 0.50 4.50
N ILE A 97 65.59 1.70 5.00
CA ILE A 97 64.65 2.75 5.43
C ILE A 97 65.22 4.11 4.99
N LEU A 98 64.34 5.04 4.59
CA LEU A 98 64.63 6.48 4.61
C LEU A 98 63.80 7.14 5.70
N GLU A 99 64.45 7.91 6.56
CA GLU A 99 63.84 8.55 7.73
C GLU A 99 62.96 9.77 7.35
N GLU A 100 62.26 10.30 8.35
CA GLU A 100 61.43 11.51 8.24
C GLU A 100 62.20 12.68 7.61
N SER A 101 61.58 13.38 6.67
CA SER A 101 62.09 14.60 6.02
C SER A 101 63.47 14.50 5.34
N THR A 102 64.02 13.31 5.09
CA THR A 102 65.43 13.12 4.65
C THR A 102 65.84 14.00 3.45
N PHE A 103 64.95 14.17 2.46
CA PHE A 103 65.14 15.02 1.27
C PHE A 103 64.12 16.18 1.18
N TYR A 104 63.50 16.58 2.30
CA TYR A 104 62.50 17.65 2.33
C TYR A 104 63.03 18.91 1.62
N ALA A 105 62.26 19.44 0.68
CA ALA A 105 62.58 20.59 -0.16
C ALA A 105 63.91 20.47 -0.94
N CYS A 106 64.35 19.27 -1.35
CA CYS A 106 65.44 19.09 -2.32
C CYS A 106 64.97 19.46 -3.74
N SER A 107 64.71 20.75 -3.97
CA SER A 107 63.97 21.27 -5.14
C SER A 107 64.54 20.91 -6.52
N HIS A 108 65.84 20.61 -6.64
CA HIS A 108 66.50 20.26 -7.90
C HIS A 108 66.61 18.74 -8.14
N LEU A 109 66.14 17.89 -7.23
CA LEU A 109 66.26 16.43 -7.34
C LEU A 109 65.37 15.91 -8.48
N LEU A 110 65.99 15.53 -9.61
CA LEU A 110 65.27 15.23 -10.87
C LEU A 110 64.72 13.81 -10.92
N ASN A 111 65.56 12.81 -10.63
CA ASN A 111 65.23 11.41 -10.82
C ASN A 111 65.84 10.57 -9.68
N VAL A 112 65.06 9.66 -9.11
CA VAL A 112 65.45 8.86 -7.93
C VAL A 112 65.30 7.37 -8.23
N SER A 113 66.31 6.57 -7.88
CA SER A 113 66.19 5.11 -7.84
C SER A 113 66.50 4.62 -6.43
N LEU A 114 65.49 4.05 -5.76
CA LEU A 114 65.68 3.41 -4.47
C LEU A 114 66.40 2.06 -4.64
N PRO A 115 67.19 1.61 -3.64
CA PRO A 115 67.78 0.27 -3.68
C PRO A 115 66.70 -0.79 -3.46
N ASP A 116 66.87 -1.98 -4.04
CA ASP A 116 65.86 -3.05 -3.94
C ASP A 116 65.72 -3.63 -2.50
N THR A 117 66.58 -3.22 -1.56
CA THR A 117 66.45 -3.46 -0.10
C THR A 117 65.49 -2.50 0.60
N MET A 118 65.07 -1.42 -0.06
CA MET A 118 64.23 -0.39 0.58
C MET A 118 62.85 -0.96 0.93
N THR A 119 62.46 -0.82 2.19
CA THR A 119 61.19 -1.32 2.74
C THR A 119 60.27 -0.22 3.27
N HIS A 120 60.81 0.92 3.72
CA HIS A 120 60.03 2.01 4.30
C HIS A 120 60.54 3.38 3.82
N LEU A 121 59.62 4.26 3.42
CA LEU A 121 59.86 5.70 3.24
C LEU A 121 59.12 6.47 4.34
N GLY A 122 59.85 7.23 5.16
CA GLY A 122 59.32 7.98 6.29
C GLY A 122 58.50 9.23 5.92
N PRO A 123 57.89 9.91 6.91
CA PRO A 123 56.99 11.03 6.65
C PRO A 123 57.71 12.21 6.02
N THR A 124 57.05 12.90 5.08
CA THR A 124 57.58 14.06 4.34
C THR A 124 58.92 13.84 3.60
N CYS A 125 59.37 12.60 3.40
CA CYS A 125 60.75 12.30 3.00
C CYS A 125 61.22 13.04 1.74
N PHE A 126 60.36 13.14 0.71
CA PHE A 126 60.60 13.89 -0.53
C PHE A 126 59.68 15.13 -0.68
N LYS A 127 58.98 15.55 0.38
CA LYS A 127 58.03 16.68 0.34
C LYS A 127 58.70 17.94 -0.22
N GLY A 128 58.13 18.52 -1.28
CA GLY A 128 58.66 19.72 -1.94
C GLY A 128 59.85 19.48 -2.90
N CYS A 129 60.10 18.24 -3.34
CA CYS A 129 61.01 17.96 -4.47
C CYS A 129 60.32 18.34 -5.81
N ILE A 130 60.12 19.64 -6.04
CA ILE A 130 59.28 20.19 -7.12
C ILE A 130 59.66 19.71 -8.53
N ASN A 131 60.95 19.42 -8.77
CA ASN A 131 61.49 18.95 -10.06
C ASN A 131 61.60 17.42 -10.16
N LEU A 132 61.06 16.63 -9.22
CA LEU A 132 61.12 15.17 -9.26
C LEU A 132 60.20 14.63 -10.36
N GLU A 133 60.78 14.30 -11.52
CA GLU A 133 60.09 13.79 -12.71
C GLU A 133 59.67 12.32 -12.54
N SER A 134 60.57 11.49 -12.00
CA SER A 134 60.31 10.07 -11.76
C SER A 134 61.04 9.49 -10.54
N ILE A 135 60.42 8.48 -9.94
CA ILE A 135 61.04 7.65 -8.90
C ILE A 135 60.82 6.15 -9.18
N LYS A 136 61.92 5.39 -9.26
CA LYS A 136 61.89 3.92 -9.21
C LYS A 136 61.77 3.48 -7.76
N LEU A 137 60.59 3.00 -7.38
CA LEU A 137 60.34 2.35 -6.09
C LEU A 137 60.97 0.94 -6.04
N SER A 138 61.17 0.44 -4.82
CA SER A 138 61.63 -0.92 -4.54
C SER A 138 60.46 -1.91 -4.62
N GLU A 139 60.66 -3.06 -5.27
CA GLU A 139 59.68 -4.18 -5.25
C GLU A 139 59.55 -4.86 -3.86
N ASN A 140 60.37 -4.43 -2.89
CA ASN A 140 60.28 -4.82 -1.47
C ASN A 140 59.71 -3.71 -0.57
N LEU A 141 59.22 -2.59 -1.14
CA LEU A 141 58.64 -1.50 -0.36
C LEU A 141 57.32 -1.93 0.30
N VAL A 142 57.22 -1.72 1.61
CA VAL A 142 56.09 -2.07 2.48
C VAL A 142 55.32 -0.83 2.94
N LYS A 143 55.99 0.31 3.16
CA LYS A 143 55.34 1.55 3.61
C LYS A 143 55.86 2.79 2.88
N ILE A 144 54.93 3.68 2.53
CA ILE A 144 55.17 5.09 2.25
C ILE A 144 54.37 5.88 3.30
N ASP A 145 55.05 6.69 4.12
CA ASP A 145 54.39 7.43 5.22
C ASP A 145 53.70 8.73 4.78
N ASN A 146 53.07 9.42 5.74
CA ASN A 146 52.34 10.67 5.51
C ASN A 146 53.16 11.72 4.73
N GLU A 147 52.51 12.40 3.78
CA GLU A 147 53.03 13.50 2.98
C GLU A 147 54.33 13.20 2.19
N CYS A 148 54.72 11.94 2.01
CA CYS A 148 56.06 11.56 1.56
C CYS A 148 56.51 12.24 0.25
N PHE A 149 55.60 12.42 -0.72
CA PHE A 149 55.83 13.07 -2.01
C PHE A 149 55.03 14.38 -2.18
N ALA A 150 54.45 14.94 -1.11
CA ALA A 150 53.60 16.12 -1.22
C ALA A 150 54.35 17.30 -1.89
N GLY A 151 53.74 17.92 -2.90
CA GLY A 151 54.35 19.00 -3.68
C GLY A 151 55.47 18.58 -4.64
N CYS A 152 55.59 17.29 -5.01
CA CYS A 152 56.44 16.86 -6.13
C CYS A 152 55.76 17.21 -7.46
N SER A 153 55.73 18.51 -7.80
CA SER A 153 54.92 19.06 -8.89
C SER A 153 55.20 18.47 -10.28
N SER A 154 56.40 17.99 -10.55
CA SER A 154 56.81 17.41 -11.85
C SER A 154 56.61 15.90 -11.97
N LEU A 155 56.09 15.22 -10.95
CA LEU A 155 55.98 13.75 -10.93
C LEU A 155 54.84 13.28 -11.85
N GLU A 156 55.15 12.89 -13.09
CA GLU A 156 54.14 12.53 -14.10
C GLU A 156 53.49 11.16 -13.86
N LYS A 157 54.26 10.18 -13.37
CA LYS A 157 53.81 8.81 -13.13
C LYS A 157 54.59 8.13 -12.01
N ILE A 158 53.89 7.38 -11.17
CA ILE A 158 54.48 6.45 -10.20
C ILE A 158 53.84 5.06 -10.35
N ASN A 159 54.67 4.02 -10.30
CA ASN A 159 54.22 2.62 -10.30
C ASN A 159 54.33 2.09 -8.86
N LEU A 160 53.23 1.69 -8.25
CA LEU A 160 53.22 1.17 -6.88
C LEU A 160 53.56 -0.34 -6.87
N PRO A 161 54.50 -0.81 -6.02
CA PRO A 161 54.98 -2.19 -6.03
C PRO A 161 54.04 -3.17 -5.31
N ASP A 162 54.07 -4.44 -5.72
CA ASP A 162 53.17 -5.53 -5.29
C ASP A 162 53.14 -5.80 -3.76
N LYS A 163 54.13 -5.34 -3.01
CA LYS A 163 54.29 -5.55 -1.57
C LYS A 163 53.91 -4.34 -0.71
N LEU A 164 53.50 -3.22 -1.31
CA LEU A 164 53.16 -2.00 -0.58
C LEU A 164 51.91 -2.21 0.28
N GLN A 165 52.01 -1.94 1.58
CA GLN A 165 50.95 -2.17 2.56
C GLN A 165 50.36 -0.90 3.18
N VAL A 166 51.02 0.24 3.07
CA VAL A 166 50.54 1.51 3.64
C VAL A 166 50.98 2.69 2.76
N ILE A 167 50.03 3.59 2.46
CA ILE A 167 50.26 4.93 1.92
C ILE A 167 49.66 5.92 2.91
N GLY A 168 50.50 6.74 3.53
CA GLY A 168 50.06 7.71 4.55
C GLY A 168 49.24 8.88 4.00
N GLU A 169 48.64 9.64 4.91
CA GLU A 169 47.82 10.82 4.65
C GLU A 169 48.53 11.84 3.74
N ALA A 170 47.79 12.46 2.81
CA ALA A 170 48.29 13.49 1.89
C ALA A 170 49.56 13.13 1.08
N CYS A 171 49.87 11.83 0.91
CA CYS A 171 51.16 11.35 0.38
C CYS A 171 51.59 12.00 -0.94
N PHE A 172 50.67 12.19 -1.89
CA PHE A 172 50.93 12.81 -3.19
C PHE A 172 50.23 14.17 -3.36
N GLN A 173 49.79 14.81 -2.26
CA GLN A 173 49.06 16.08 -2.33
C GLN A 173 49.84 17.13 -3.13
N GLY A 174 49.22 17.72 -4.15
CA GLY A 174 49.85 18.71 -5.03
C GLY A 174 50.86 18.17 -6.04
N CYS A 175 50.87 16.86 -6.33
CA CYS A 175 51.58 16.31 -7.49
C CYS A 175 50.84 16.66 -8.79
N ILE A 176 50.85 17.94 -9.16
CA ILE A 176 49.98 18.51 -10.21
C ILE A 176 50.11 17.86 -11.59
N SER A 177 51.26 17.24 -11.90
CA SER A 177 51.53 16.56 -13.18
C SER A 177 51.16 15.07 -13.21
N LEU A 178 50.75 14.48 -12.07
CA LEU A 178 50.53 13.04 -11.95
C LEU A 178 49.30 12.57 -12.75
N VAL A 179 49.51 11.86 -13.86
CA VAL A 179 48.44 11.54 -14.83
C VAL A 179 47.63 10.30 -14.45
N SER A 180 48.27 9.30 -13.84
CA SER A 180 47.67 8.00 -13.52
C SER A 180 48.38 7.32 -12.35
N MET A 181 47.63 6.65 -11.49
CA MET A 181 48.17 5.80 -10.42
C MET A 181 47.51 4.42 -10.44
N GLU A 182 48.32 3.36 -10.52
CA GLU A 182 47.88 1.97 -10.64
C GLU A 182 48.42 1.14 -9.48
N PHE A 183 47.54 0.34 -8.87
CA PHE A 183 47.82 -0.52 -7.72
C PHE A 183 47.79 -1.98 -8.20
N LYS A 184 48.96 -2.60 -8.37
CA LYS A 184 49.08 -3.94 -8.98
C LYS A 184 48.45 -5.09 -8.17
N LYS A 185 48.17 -4.89 -6.87
CA LYS A 185 47.68 -5.95 -5.98
C LYS A 185 46.77 -5.44 -4.86
N LYS A 186 45.95 -6.33 -4.29
CA LYS A 186 44.89 -6.06 -3.30
C LYS A 186 45.42 -5.63 -1.91
N ILE A 187 45.99 -4.43 -1.74
CA ILE A 187 46.50 -4.02 -0.42
C ILE A 187 46.13 -2.57 -0.02
N ASN A 188 45.27 -2.50 1.00
CA ASN A 188 45.13 -1.47 2.05
C ASN A 188 44.73 -0.02 1.72
N THR A 189 44.45 0.67 2.83
CA THR A 189 43.82 1.97 3.02
C THR A 189 44.47 3.10 2.24
N LEU A 190 43.71 3.75 1.36
CA LEU A 190 43.98 5.12 0.92
C LEU A 190 43.55 6.08 2.05
N HIS A 191 44.52 6.68 2.76
CA HIS A 191 44.26 7.68 3.79
C HIS A 191 43.69 9.00 3.21
N ASP A 192 43.34 9.95 4.07
CA ASP A 192 42.76 11.23 3.66
C ASP A 192 43.69 12.05 2.75
N ASP A 193 43.08 12.77 1.79
CA ASP A 193 43.71 13.72 0.86
C ASP A 193 44.96 13.22 0.10
N VAL A 194 45.16 11.89 0.00
CA VAL A 194 46.34 11.24 -0.61
C VAL A 194 46.67 11.71 -2.04
N VAL A 195 45.66 12.08 -2.83
CA VAL A 195 45.81 12.66 -4.18
C VAL A 195 45.19 14.06 -4.31
N ASP A 196 44.96 14.77 -3.21
CA ASP A 196 44.40 16.13 -3.24
C ASP A 196 45.29 17.06 -4.10
N ALA A 197 44.67 17.96 -4.87
CA ALA A 197 45.33 18.83 -5.86
C ALA A 197 46.20 18.11 -6.93
N CYS A 198 45.99 16.82 -7.23
CA CYS A 198 46.63 16.13 -8.36
C CYS A 198 45.95 16.51 -9.70
N ASN A 199 46.19 17.74 -10.16
CA ASN A 199 45.44 18.37 -11.25
C ASN A 199 45.36 17.57 -12.57
N ALA A 200 46.41 16.84 -12.94
CA ALA A 200 46.47 16.06 -14.19
C ALA A 200 45.89 14.63 -14.09
N LEU A 201 45.46 14.18 -12.91
CA LEU A 201 45.05 12.79 -12.67
C LEU A 201 43.77 12.44 -13.42
N LYS A 202 43.84 11.47 -14.35
CA LYS A 202 42.73 11.08 -15.23
C LYS A 202 42.06 9.77 -14.82
N GLU A 203 42.85 8.81 -14.33
CA GLU A 203 42.37 7.47 -13.96
C GLU A 203 43.00 7.00 -12.65
N LEU A 204 42.18 6.42 -11.78
CA LEU A 204 42.59 5.86 -10.49
C LEU A 204 41.91 4.51 -10.22
N THR A 205 42.68 3.52 -9.76
CA THR A 205 42.19 2.20 -9.33
C THR A 205 42.60 1.95 -7.88
N PHE A 206 41.67 1.73 -6.96
CA PHE A 206 41.99 1.65 -5.52
C PHE A 206 40.98 0.84 -4.69
N VAL A 207 41.33 0.60 -3.41
CA VAL A 207 40.50 -0.06 -2.40
C VAL A 207 39.84 1.00 -1.50
N LEU A 208 38.53 0.90 -1.30
CA LEU A 208 37.76 1.81 -0.41
C LEU A 208 38.22 1.75 1.05
N THR A 209 37.82 2.77 1.83
CA THR A 209 38.22 2.91 3.25
C THR A 209 37.04 3.33 4.13
N GLU A 210 37.07 2.93 5.41
CA GLU A 210 36.08 3.37 6.40
C GLU A 210 36.47 4.74 6.98
N GLN A 211 36.26 5.79 6.19
CA GLN A 211 36.50 7.18 6.60
C GLN A 211 35.28 8.07 6.33
N LYS A 212 35.17 9.18 7.05
CA LYS A 212 34.05 10.15 6.96
C LYS A 212 34.54 11.47 6.39
N TYR A 213 34.18 11.74 5.14
CA TYR A 213 34.67 12.89 4.40
C TYR A 213 33.70 14.08 4.47
N ILE A 214 34.22 15.27 4.79
CA ILE A 214 33.46 16.54 4.76
C ILE A 214 33.33 17.06 3.32
N ARG A 215 34.32 16.78 2.48
CA ARG A 215 34.45 17.08 1.05
C ARG A 215 35.01 15.86 0.34
N SER A 216 34.76 15.65 -0.95
CA SER A 216 35.48 14.59 -1.69
C SER A 216 37.01 14.85 -1.65
N PRO A 217 37.87 13.85 -1.41
CA PRO A 217 39.31 13.99 -1.58
C PRO A 217 39.73 14.16 -3.05
N PHE A 218 38.77 14.13 -3.98
CA PHE A 218 38.97 14.29 -5.42
C PHE A 218 38.39 15.61 -5.98
N VAL A 219 37.82 16.51 -5.16
CA VAL A 219 37.31 17.83 -5.64
C VAL A 219 38.39 18.60 -6.41
N PHE A 220 39.65 18.51 -5.97
CA PHE A 220 40.79 19.17 -6.60
C PHE A 220 41.56 18.24 -7.56
N CYS A 221 40.90 17.22 -8.11
CA CYS A 221 41.39 16.40 -9.24
C CYS A 221 40.58 16.72 -10.52
N PRO A 222 40.66 17.94 -11.08
CA PRO A 222 39.77 18.39 -12.17
C PRO A 222 39.80 17.54 -13.44
N GLU A 223 40.88 16.83 -13.77
CA GLU A 223 40.95 15.97 -14.98
C GLU A 223 40.40 14.54 -14.78
N LEU A 224 39.97 14.19 -13.56
CA LEU A 224 39.61 12.81 -13.19
C LEU A 224 38.37 12.33 -13.94
N GLN A 225 38.55 11.31 -14.78
CA GLN A 225 37.55 10.79 -15.71
C GLN A 225 37.11 9.36 -15.42
N LYS A 226 37.94 8.57 -14.72
CA LYS A 226 37.62 7.17 -14.41
C LYS A 226 38.08 6.73 -13.03
N ILE A 227 37.21 6.00 -12.34
CA ILE A 227 37.48 5.42 -11.03
C ILE A 227 37.12 3.93 -11.05
N THR A 228 38.05 3.08 -10.63
CA THR A 228 37.83 1.64 -10.46
C THR A 228 38.03 1.26 -8.99
N ILE A 229 37.01 0.69 -8.37
CA ILE A 229 37.03 0.24 -6.98
C ILE A 229 37.19 -1.28 -6.94
N ILE A 230 38.24 -1.77 -6.28
CA ILE A 230 38.59 -3.19 -6.18
C ILE A 230 38.47 -3.75 -4.76
N GLU A 231 38.51 -5.08 -4.64
CA GLU A 231 38.31 -5.80 -3.38
C GLU A 231 39.53 -5.78 -2.43
N SER A 232 39.26 -5.64 -1.12
CA SER A 232 40.24 -5.82 -0.03
C SER A 232 40.22 -7.27 0.48
N GLU A 233 41.38 -7.82 0.83
CA GLU A 233 41.46 -9.16 1.46
C GLU A 233 40.95 -9.19 2.92
N ASN A 234 40.77 -8.02 3.58
CA ASN A 234 40.54 -7.94 5.03
C ASN A 234 39.43 -6.97 5.49
N MET A 235 38.52 -6.50 4.62
CA MET A 235 37.49 -5.50 5.03
C MET A 235 36.04 -5.85 4.70
N PHE A 236 35.19 -5.71 5.72
CA PHE A 236 33.72 -5.72 5.66
C PHE A 236 33.18 -4.37 5.13
N LEU A 237 33.58 -3.93 3.94
CA LEU A 237 33.28 -2.58 3.45
C LEU A 237 31.82 -2.38 3.00
N LEU A 238 30.94 -2.12 3.97
CA LEU A 238 29.49 -2.06 3.77
C LEU A 238 29.01 -0.80 3.00
N LYS A 239 29.89 0.15 2.66
CA LYS A 239 29.47 1.48 2.20
C LYS A 239 30.55 2.24 1.40
N ILE A 240 30.17 2.84 0.27
CA ILE A 240 30.90 4.00 -0.31
C ILE A 240 30.63 5.23 0.58
N PRO A 241 31.65 5.92 1.11
CA PRO A 241 31.45 7.02 2.05
C PRO A 241 30.54 8.16 1.53
N ASP A 242 30.00 8.91 2.48
CA ASP A 242 29.23 10.12 2.17
C ASP A 242 30.15 11.20 1.56
N ASN A 243 29.64 11.95 0.59
CA ASN A 243 30.32 13.00 -0.18
C ASN A 243 31.55 12.55 -1.01
N TYR A 244 31.83 11.24 -1.14
CA TYR A 244 33.16 10.75 -1.50
C TYR A 244 33.65 11.08 -2.92
N PHE A 245 32.76 11.20 -3.91
CA PHE A 245 33.04 11.72 -5.25
C PHE A 245 32.16 12.94 -5.58
N GLN A 246 31.70 13.67 -4.56
CA GLN A 246 30.91 14.89 -4.76
C GLN A 246 31.72 15.92 -5.57
N ASP A 247 31.02 16.62 -6.48
CA ASP A 247 31.55 17.69 -7.34
C ASP A 247 32.71 17.26 -8.27
N CYS A 248 32.88 15.95 -8.51
CA CYS A 248 33.84 15.40 -9.48
C CYS A 248 33.33 15.58 -10.92
N GLN A 249 33.26 16.84 -11.38
CA GLN A 249 32.56 17.24 -12.60
C GLN A 249 33.01 16.52 -13.89
N ASN A 250 34.27 16.07 -13.97
CA ASN A 250 34.80 15.38 -15.16
C ASN A 250 34.72 13.85 -15.13
N LEU A 251 34.25 13.24 -14.04
CA LEU A 251 34.14 11.79 -13.88
C LEU A 251 33.10 11.21 -14.86
N LYS A 252 33.50 10.25 -15.70
CA LYS A 252 32.67 9.61 -16.75
C LYS A 252 32.28 8.17 -16.42
N GLU A 253 33.19 7.40 -15.84
CA GLU A 253 32.99 5.98 -15.58
C GLU A 253 33.38 5.64 -14.13
N VAL A 254 32.46 4.98 -13.43
CA VAL A 254 32.70 4.33 -12.14
C VAL A 254 32.57 2.83 -12.34
N VAL A 255 33.61 2.08 -11.99
CA VAL A 255 33.66 0.62 -12.08
C VAL A 255 33.74 0.02 -10.68
N LEU A 256 32.79 -0.85 -10.34
CA LEU A 256 32.75 -1.59 -9.08
C LEU A 256 33.12 -3.05 -9.35
N ASP A 257 34.34 -3.41 -8.96
CA ASP A 257 34.99 -4.71 -9.17
C ASP A 257 35.19 -5.44 -7.83
N THR A 258 34.17 -5.37 -6.98
CA THR A 258 34.12 -5.94 -5.62
C THR A 258 32.66 -6.20 -5.23
N PRO A 259 32.26 -7.41 -4.82
CA PRO A 259 30.86 -7.73 -4.53
C PRO A 259 30.35 -7.16 -3.20
N ASN A 260 31.27 -6.75 -2.30
CA ASN A 260 30.99 -6.58 -0.87
C ASN A 260 30.33 -5.24 -0.48
N ILE A 261 30.10 -4.32 -1.42
CA ILE A 261 29.57 -2.98 -1.14
C ILE A 261 28.06 -3.05 -0.86
N LEU A 262 27.65 -2.93 0.41
CA LEU A 262 26.22 -2.93 0.79
C LEU A 262 25.50 -1.59 0.54
N SER A 263 26.19 -0.47 0.31
CA SER A 263 25.53 0.83 0.12
C SER A 263 26.35 1.92 -0.57
N PHE A 264 25.67 2.91 -1.16
CA PHE A 264 26.26 4.16 -1.65
C PHE A 264 25.86 5.34 -0.75
N GLY A 265 26.85 6.12 -0.30
CA GLY A 265 26.68 7.24 0.62
C GLY A 265 25.87 8.42 0.08
N ALA A 266 25.42 9.28 1.00
CA ALA A 266 24.75 10.52 0.67
C ALA A 266 25.70 11.45 -0.09
N ASN A 267 25.19 12.14 -1.11
CA ASN A 267 25.96 12.96 -2.05
C ASN A 267 27.14 12.23 -2.76
N SER A 268 27.25 10.90 -2.69
CA SER A 268 28.49 10.18 -3.05
C SER A 268 28.98 10.37 -4.49
N PHE A 269 28.10 10.65 -5.45
CA PHE A 269 28.44 11.03 -6.84
C PHE A 269 27.71 12.33 -7.26
N ARG A 270 27.27 13.14 -6.31
CA ARG A 270 26.50 14.36 -6.57
C ARG A 270 27.30 15.37 -7.40
N ASN A 271 26.67 16.00 -8.38
CA ASN A 271 27.25 16.92 -9.36
C ASN A 271 28.38 16.31 -10.23
N CYS A 272 28.45 14.97 -10.38
CA CYS A 272 29.28 14.34 -11.42
C CYS A 272 28.63 14.52 -12.81
N GLU A 273 28.63 15.75 -13.34
CA GLU A 273 27.84 16.12 -14.51
C GLU A 273 28.17 15.34 -15.79
N ARG A 274 29.38 14.76 -15.86
CA ARG A 274 29.86 13.93 -16.97
C ARG A 274 29.74 12.42 -16.74
N LEU A 275 29.15 11.96 -15.63
CA LEU A 275 29.05 10.53 -15.32
C LEU A 275 28.11 9.86 -16.32
N GLU A 276 28.66 9.09 -17.26
CA GLU A 276 27.92 8.41 -18.32
C GLU A 276 27.32 7.09 -17.83
N LYS A 277 28.05 6.34 -16.99
CA LYS A 277 27.63 5.01 -16.48
C LYS A 277 28.32 4.58 -15.17
N VAL A 278 27.63 3.74 -14.42
CA VAL A 278 28.16 2.96 -13.29
C VAL A 278 28.16 1.47 -13.68
N THR A 279 29.31 0.81 -13.59
CA THR A 279 29.51 -0.56 -14.08
C THR A 279 29.76 -1.54 -12.93
N PHE A 280 28.90 -2.53 -12.76
CA PHE A 280 29.06 -3.63 -11.80
C PHE A 280 29.68 -4.84 -12.54
N LYS A 281 30.90 -5.26 -12.18
CA LYS A 281 31.65 -6.30 -12.93
C LYS A 281 31.45 -7.72 -12.41
N THR A 282 31.42 -7.89 -11.10
CA THR A 282 31.19 -9.18 -10.43
C THR A 282 29.69 -9.45 -10.30
N PRO A 283 29.25 -10.70 -10.00
CA PRO A 283 27.86 -10.96 -9.61
C PRO A 283 27.53 -10.25 -8.29
N PHE A 284 27.11 -8.99 -8.40
CA PHE A 284 26.74 -8.09 -7.30
C PHE A 284 25.45 -8.59 -6.63
N LYS A 285 25.55 -9.04 -5.37
CA LYS A 285 24.45 -9.69 -4.64
C LYS A 285 23.99 -8.96 -3.37
N ASP A 286 24.77 -7.98 -2.90
CA ASP A 286 24.66 -7.52 -1.52
C ASP A 286 24.44 -5.99 -1.38
N LEU A 287 24.42 -5.23 -2.48
CA LEU A 287 24.09 -3.80 -2.49
C LEU A 287 22.63 -3.59 -2.06
N GLN A 288 22.40 -3.01 -0.88
CA GLN A 288 21.08 -2.83 -0.27
C GLN A 288 20.56 -1.39 -0.34
N ASN A 289 21.42 -0.38 -0.18
CA ASN A 289 20.97 1.00 0.09
C ASN A 289 21.67 2.06 -0.79
N ILE A 290 20.88 2.93 -1.41
CA ILE A 290 21.34 4.16 -2.08
C ILE A 290 20.84 5.35 -1.26
N PHE A 291 21.77 6.11 -0.68
CA PHE A 291 21.45 7.23 0.21
C PHE A 291 21.18 8.56 -0.52
N LEU A 292 20.79 9.57 0.27
CA LEU A 292 20.29 10.88 -0.16
C LEU A 292 21.17 11.56 -1.23
N ASN A 293 20.57 12.11 -2.28
CA ASN A 293 21.28 12.84 -3.36
C ASN A 293 22.38 12.05 -4.09
N CYS A 294 22.44 10.70 -3.99
CA CYS A 294 23.59 9.90 -4.45
C CYS A 294 24.10 10.25 -5.86
N PHE A 295 23.20 10.40 -6.85
CA PHE A 295 23.50 10.84 -8.21
C PHE A 295 22.78 12.15 -8.60
N ASP A 296 22.44 13.02 -7.62
CA ASP A 296 21.85 14.34 -7.89
C ASP A 296 22.79 15.14 -8.80
N GLY A 297 22.33 15.55 -9.99
CA GLY A 297 23.13 16.29 -10.96
C GLY A 297 24.01 15.45 -11.90
N CYS A 298 23.88 14.11 -11.94
CA CYS A 298 24.58 13.26 -12.92
C CYS A 298 23.98 13.39 -14.33
N LYS A 299 24.15 14.57 -14.95
CA LYS A 299 23.44 15.00 -16.18
C LYS A 299 23.62 14.06 -17.38
N GLN A 300 24.76 13.39 -17.51
CA GLN A 300 25.06 12.47 -18.63
C GLN A 300 24.77 10.99 -18.36
N LEU A 301 24.23 10.63 -17.18
CA LEU A 301 23.93 9.23 -16.85
C LEU A 301 22.76 8.73 -17.70
N THR A 302 23.02 7.84 -18.68
CA THR A 302 21.99 7.40 -19.63
C THR A 302 21.20 6.19 -19.15
N GLU A 303 21.85 5.30 -18.41
CA GLU A 303 21.31 4.04 -17.89
C GLU A 303 22.08 3.63 -16.63
N ILE A 304 21.37 3.03 -15.67
CA ILE A 304 21.98 2.38 -14.50
C ILE A 304 21.15 1.14 -14.15
N ILE A 305 21.80 -0.04 -14.18
CA ILE A 305 21.16 -1.31 -13.85
C ILE A 305 21.43 -1.57 -12.36
N LEU A 306 20.41 -1.36 -11.51
CA LEU A 306 20.51 -1.62 -10.08
C LEU A 306 20.32 -3.12 -9.78
N PRO A 307 21.17 -3.74 -8.94
CA PRO A 307 20.99 -5.13 -8.51
C PRO A 307 19.68 -5.38 -7.73
N ASP A 308 19.10 -6.57 -7.87
CA ASP A 308 17.88 -7.01 -7.16
C ASP A 308 18.00 -7.01 -5.63
N SER A 309 19.22 -6.89 -5.11
CA SER A 309 19.53 -6.80 -3.69
C SER A 309 19.09 -5.48 -3.06
N VAL A 310 18.92 -4.41 -3.85
CA VAL A 310 18.62 -3.05 -3.38
C VAL A 310 17.21 -2.98 -2.81
N SER A 311 17.11 -2.56 -1.55
CA SER A 311 15.87 -2.36 -0.79
C SER A 311 15.54 -0.90 -0.49
N LEU A 312 16.50 0.02 -0.62
CA LEU A 312 16.33 1.44 -0.34
C LEU A 312 16.97 2.32 -1.43
N ILE A 313 16.19 3.25 -1.97
CA ILE A 313 16.66 4.35 -2.82
C ILE A 313 16.07 5.65 -2.26
N SER A 314 16.92 6.53 -1.73
CA SER A 314 16.52 7.67 -0.91
C SER A 314 16.05 8.89 -1.73
N SER A 315 15.56 9.94 -1.05
CA SER A 315 15.14 11.18 -1.72
C SER A 315 16.25 11.78 -2.59
N PHE A 316 15.85 12.40 -3.70
CA PHE A 316 16.73 13.06 -4.67
C PHE A 316 17.81 12.16 -5.33
N SER A 317 17.86 10.84 -5.10
CA SER A 317 19.03 10.03 -5.48
C SER A 317 19.35 9.97 -6.99
N PHE A 318 18.41 10.29 -7.90
CA PHE A 318 18.64 10.46 -9.34
C PHE A 318 18.13 11.82 -9.87
N ARG A 319 18.01 12.82 -8.98
CA ARG A 319 17.55 14.16 -9.36
C ARG A 319 18.46 14.78 -10.42
N ASN A 320 17.86 15.50 -11.38
CA ASN A 320 18.55 16.14 -12.51
C ASN A 320 19.44 15.21 -13.36
N CYS A 321 19.19 13.88 -13.36
CA CYS A 321 19.79 12.94 -14.30
C CYS A 321 19.13 13.11 -15.69
N ILE A 322 19.35 14.26 -16.34
CA ILE A 322 18.59 14.71 -17.52
C ILE A 322 18.69 13.76 -18.73
N SER A 323 19.72 12.90 -18.79
CA SER A 323 19.94 11.92 -19.87
C SER A 323 19.42 10.51 -19.57
N LEU A 324 18.95 10.23 -18.35
CA LEU A 324 18.51 8.89 -17.94
C LEU A 324 17.26 8.49 -18.72
N ARG A 325 17.34 7.40 -19.51
CA ARG A 325 16.25 7.00 -20.42
C ARG A 325 15.27 5.99 -19.83
N LYS A 326 15.75 5.07 -19.00
CA LYS A 326 14.94 3.97 -18.45
C LYS A 326 15.32 3.72 -17.00
N MET A 327 14.34 3.25 -16.24
CA MET A 327 14.54 2.83 -14.85
C MET A 327 13.68 1.60 -14.53
N THR A 328 14.30 0.57 -13.97
CA THR A 328 13.62 -0.56 -13.35
C THR A 328 13.82 -0.49 -11.85
N ILE A 329 12.75 -0.45 -11.07
CA ILE A 329 12.83 -0.38 -9.61
C ILE A 329 13.07 -1.78 -9.04
N PRO A 330 14.18 -2.04 -8.31
CA PRO A 330 14.50 -3.37 -7.77
C PRO A 330 13.39 -3.93 -6.86
N PRO A 331 13.17 -5.26 -6.86
CA PRO A 331 11.96 -5.89 -6.31
C PRO A 331 11.79 -5.75 -4.78
N LYS A 332 12.84 -5.36 -4.04
CA LYS A 332 12.78 -5.13 -2.58
C LYS A 332 12.49 -3.67 -2.20
N VAL A 333 12.45 -2.73 -3.16
CA VAL A 333 12.16 -1.31 -2.87
C VAL A 333 10.65 -1.14 -2.71
N THR A 334 10.22 -0.75 -1.51
CA THR A 334 8.80 -0.59 -1.15
C THR A 334 8.33 0.86 -1.12
N ILE A 335 9.24 1.84 -1.18
CA ILE A 335 8.94 3.28 -1.17
C ILE A 335 9.82 3.97 -2.21
N LEU A 336 9.22 4.76 -3.09
CA LEU A 336 9.94 5.75 -3.89
C LEU A 336 9.88 7.11 -3.17
N TYR A 337 11.03 7.63 -2.79
CA TYR A 337 11.12 8.84 -1.98
C TYR A 337 10.94 10.13 -2.81
N SER A 338 10.78 11.27 -2.13
CA SER A 338 10.54 12.57 -2.78
C SER A 338 11.68 12.98 -3.72
N ASP A 339 11.31 13.65 -4.81
CA ASP A 339 12.22 14.21 -5.83
C ASP A 339 13.18 13.19 -6.47
N LEU A 340 12.97 11.89 -6.28
CA LEU A 340 13.91 10.82 -6.64
C LEU A 340 14.40 10.89 -8.09
N PHE A 341 13.50 11.15 -9.04
CA PHE A 341 13.77 11.36 -10.46
C PHE A 341 13.39 12.77 -10.94
N TYR A 342 13.29 13.75 -10.02
CA TYR A 342 12.96 15.14 -10.37
C TYR A 342 13.86 15.63 -11.51
N GLY A 343 13.28 16.11 -12.61
CA GLY A 343 14.00 16.66 -13.74
C GLY A 343 14.69 15.63 -14.65
N CYS A 344 14.38 14.34 -14.56
CA CYS A 344 14.86 13.32 -15.52
C CYS A 344 14.16 13.47 -16.88
N THR A 345 14.47 14.56 -17.59
CA THR A 345 13.74 14.98 -18.80
C THR A 345 13.79 13.98 -19.96
N SER A 346 14.79 13.10 -20.03
CA SER A 346 14.90 12.03 -21.04
C SER A 346 14.30 10.69 -20.61
N LEU A 347 13.71 10.55 -19.42
CA LEU A 347 13.12 9.29 -18.96
C LEU A 347 11.91 8.95 -19.85
N GLU A 348 11.99 7.85 -20.59
CA GLU A 348 10.97 7.38 -21.55
C GLU A 348 9.97 6.42 -20.91
N SER A 349 10.45 5.55 -20.02
CA SER A 349 9.67 4.47 -19.39
C SER A 349 10.21 4.13 -17.99
N VAL A 350 9.33 3.90 -17.02
CA VAL A 350 9.68 3.33 -15.70
C VAL A 350 8.96 2.00 -15.49
N THR A 351 9.68 1.00 -14.96
CA THR A 351 9.12 -0.30 -14.55
C THR A 351 9.09 -0.38 -13.03
N PHE A 352 7.89 -0.52 -12.47
CA PHE A 352 7.67 -0.69 -11.04
C PHE A 352 7.67 -2.16 -10.62
N ASN A 353 7.84 -2.39 -9.31
CA ASN A 353 7.56 -3.68 -8.67
C ASN A 353 6.28 -3.57 -7.83
N ASP A 354 5.57 -4.68 -7.64
CA ASP A 354 4.26 -4.70 -6.96
C ASP A 354 4.30 -4.38 -5.45
N ASN A 355 5.48 -4.32 -4.82
CA ASN A 355 5.66 -4.05 -3.39
C ASN A 355 5.78 -2.54 -3.05
N ILE A 356 5.73 -1.65 -4.05
CA ILE A 356 5.82 -0.20 -3.86
C ILE A 356 4.50 0.33 -3.28
N ASN A 357 4.48 0.61 -1.98
CA ASN A 357 3.32 1.15 -1.27
C ASN A 357 3.22 2.69 -1.31
N SER A 358 4.28 3.41 -1.69
CA SER A 358 4.31 4.87 -1.65
C SER A 358 5.20 5.49 -2.74
N ILE A 359 4.70 6.54 -3.38
CA ILE A 359 5.45 7.42 -4.30
C ILE A 359 5.50 8.82 -3.70
N GLY A 360 6.71 9.37 -3.51
CA GLY A 360 6.95 10.63 -2.82
C GLY A 360 6.57 11.90 -3.61
N ILE A 361 6.67 13.04 -2.92
CA ILE A 361 6.42 14.37 -3.50
C ILE A 361 7.39 14.61 -4.66
N SER A 362 6.89 15.13 -5.78
CA SER A 362 7.68 15.49 -6.97
C SER A 362 8.56 14.36 -7.56
N CYS A 363 8.27 13.09 -7.24
CA CYS A 363 9.13 11.94 -7.53
C CYS A 363 9.57 11.85 -9.01
N PHE A 364 8.67 12.06 -9.96
CA PHE A 364 8.90 12.11 -11.41
C PHE A 364 8.62 13.50 -12.01
N GLN A 365 8.61 14.57 -11.19
CA GLN A 365 8.29 15.91 -11.69
C GLN A 365 9.26 16.33 -12.80
N ASN A 366 8.74 16.89 -13.90
CA ASN A 366 9.46 17.24 -15.13
C ASN A 366 10.12 16.05 -15.87
N CYS A 367 9.65 14.80 -15.71
CA CYS A 367 10.00 13.68 -16.60
C CYS A 367 9.30 13.80 -17.96
N LYS A 368 9.64 14.84 -18.73
CA LYS A 368 8.90 15.32 -19.91
C LYS A 368 8.71 14.27 -21.03
N ASN A 369 9.63 13.30 -21.14
CA ASN A 369 9.55 12.22 -22.12
C ASN A 369 8.82 10.96 -21.63
N LEU A 370 8.40 10.88 -20.37
CA LEU A 370 7.81 9.68 -19.79
C LEU A 370 6.49 9.38 -20.50
N LYS A 371 6.47 8.29 -21.29
CA LYS A 371 5.34 7.91 -22.13
C LYS A 371 4.43 6.91 -21.44
N GLU A 372 5.04 5.96 -20.75
CA GLU A 372 4.37 4.82 -20.11
C GLU A 372 4.98 4.49 -18.75
N ILE A 373 4.12 4.01 -17.85
CA ILE A 373 4.51 3.29 -16.64
C ILE A 373 4.28 1.82 -16.95
N VAL A 374 5.35 1.03 -17.05
CA VAL A 374 5.28 -0.37 -17.49
C VAL A 374 4.50 -1.17 -16.44
N ASN A 375 3.44 -1.85 -16.89
CA ASN A 375 2.43 -2.55 -16.09
C ASN A 375 1.52 -1.65 -15.21
N GLY A 376 1.58 -0.32 -15.35
CA GLY A 376 0.74 0.61 -14.60
C GLY A 376 1.25 0.93 -13.19
N LEU A 377 0.39 1.53 -12.35
CA LEU A 377 0.75 1.80 -10.95
C LEU A 377 0.76 0.50 -10.11
N PRO A 378 1.63 0.39 -9.08
CA PRO A 378 1.76 -0.81 -8.27
C PRO A 378 0.46 -1.12 -7.52
N LYS A 379 0.07 -2.39 -7.39
CA LYS A 379 -1.18 -2.75 -6.71
C LYS A 379 -1.20 -2.36 -5.23
N SER A 380 -0.06 -2.47 -4.54
CA SER A 380 0.07 -2.12 -3.11
C SER A 380 0.18 -0.63 -2.82
N LEU A 381 0.17 0.25 -3.84
CA LEU A 381 0.31 1.69 -3.69
C LEU A 381 -0.87 2.31 -2.92
N THR A 382 -0.60 2.92 -1.76
CA THR A 382 -1.63 3.60 -0.95
C THR A 382 -1.52 5.13 -0.99
N MET A 383 -0.37 5.67 -1.40
CA MET A 383 -0.10 7.12 -1.40
C MET A 383 0.74 7.58 -2.60
N ILE A 384 0.29 8.66 -3.24
CA ILE A 384 1.07 9.44 -4.23
C ILE A 384 1.23 10.87 -3.70
N GLY A 385 2.46 11.34 -3.57
CA GLY A 385 2.79 12.69 -3.10
C GLY A 385 2.49 13.79 -4.12
N SER A 386 2.33 15.02 -3.62
CA SER A 386 2.03 16.19 -4.46
C SER A 386 3.03 16.34 -5.61
N ALA A 387 2.53 16.76 -6.78
CA ALA A 387 3.31 16.95 -8.01
C ALA A 387 4.11 15.73 -8.51
N ALA A 388 3.83 14.50 -8.03
CA ALA A 388 4.63 13.31 -8.33
C ALA A 388 4.87 13.05 -9.82
N PHE A 389 3.91 13.32 -10.71
CA PHE A 389 4.04 13.20 -12.16
C PHE A 389 3.85 14.54 -12.90
N CYS A 390 3.95 15.66 -12.18
CA CYS A 390 3.75 17.01 -12.73
C CYS A 390 4.75 17.30 -13.88
N GLY A 391 4.25 17.68 -15.05
CA GLY A 391 5.07 17.93 -16.24
C GLY A 391 5.54 16.67 -16.98
N CYS A 392 4.94 15.50 -16.74
CA CYS A 392 5.15 14.29 -17.56
C CYS A 392 4.43 14.42 -18.91
N SER A 393 4.86 15.38 -19.74
CA SER A 393 4.13 15.85 -20.92
C SER A 393 3.81 14.82 -21.99
N LYS A 394 4.47 13.64 -21.99
CA LYS A 394 4.23 12.53 -22.91
C LYS A 394 3.40 11.37 -22.34
N LEU A 395 3.00 11.40 -21.08
CA LEU A 395 2.27 10.31 -20.45
C LEU A 395 0.91 10.16 -21.14
N GLU A 396 0.65 9.03 -21.81
CA GLU A 396 -0.55 8.85 -22.64
C GLU A 396 -1.76 8.32 -21.86
N SER A 397 -1.52 7.52 -20.81
CA SER A 397 -2.55 6.92 -19.97
C SER A 397 -2.03 6.67 -18.54
N VAL A 398 -2.92 6.68 -17.55
CA VAL A 398 -2.61 6.19 -16.20
C VAL A 398 -3.77 5.36 -15.64
N THR A 399 -3.44 4.25 -15.00
CA THR A 399 -4.38 3.43 -14.23
C THR A 399 -4.13 3.62 -12.74
N ILE A 400 -5.13 4.13 -12.03
CA ILE A 400 -5.14 4.31 -10.58
C ILE A 400 -5.58 3.00 -9.92
N ASN A 401 -4.78 2.47 -8.99
CA ASN A 401 -4.99 1.17 -8.36
C ASN A 401 -6.04 1.24 -7.22
N GLU A 402 -6.54 0.06 -6.83
CA GLU A 402 -7.66 -0.11 -5.87
C GLU A 402 -7.41 0.47 -4.46
N ASN A 403 -6.15 0.66 -4.06
CA ASN A 403 -5.75 0.98 -2.68
C ASN A 403 -5.41 2.47 -2.43
N LEU A 404 -5.49 3.35 -3.44
CA LEU A 404 -5.11 4.76 -3.30
C LEU A 404 -6.18 5.58 -2.55
N TYR A 405 -5.77 6.34 -1.52
CA TYR A 405 -6.68 7.18 -0.71
C TYR A 405 -6.95 8.59 -1.29
N PHE A 406 -5.96 9.19 -1.98
CA PHE A 406 -6.11 10.51 -2.62
C PHE A 406 -5.22 10.68 -3.86
N ILE A 407 -5.62 11.58 -4.76
CA ILE A 407 -4.76 12.18 -5.77
C ILE A 407 -4.42 13.59 -5.31
N SER A 408 -3.16 13.80 -4.93
CA SER A 408 -2.65 15.01 -4.27
C SER A 408 -2.42 16.19 -5.23
N ASP A 409 -2.16 17.36 -4.68
CA ASP A 409 -2.10 18.61 -5.43
C ASP A 409 -1.10 18.55 -6.59
N ASN A 410 -1.51 19.03 -7.76
CA ASN A 410 -0.72 19.06 -8.99
C ASN A 410 -0.22 17.68 -9.48
N CYS A 411 -0.71 16.54 -8.96
CA CYS A 411 -0.11 15.20 -9.18
C CYS A 411 0.19 14.87 -10.65
N PHE A 412 -0.78 15.04 -11.56
CA PHE A 412 -0.67 14.84 -13.01
C PHE A 412 -0.85 16.15 -13.80
N LYS A 413 -0.53 17.29 -13.18
CA LYS A 413 -0.54 18.60 -13.84
C LYS A 413 0.43 18.64 -15.03
N ASP A 414 0.06 19.33 -16.10
CA ASP A 414 0.86 19.48 -17.32
C ASP A 414 1.20 18.14 -18.03
N CYS A 415 0.42 17.07 -17.79
CA CYS A 415 0.45 15.82 -18.55
C CYS A 415 -0.25 15.98 -19.91
N LEU A 416 0.35 16.77 -20.80
CA LEU A 416 -0.29 17.29 -22.03
C LEU A 416 -0.83 16.20 -22.98
N SER A 417 -0.20 15.02 -22.99
CA SER A 417 -0.55 13.87 -23.85
C SER A 417 -1.53 12.88 -23.21
N LEU A 418 -1.96 13.11 -21.97
CA LEU A 418 -2.81 12.17 -21.22
C LEU A 418 -4.21 12.11 -21.84
N GLN A 419 -4.56 10.97 -22.44
CA GLN A 419 -5.81 10.73 -23.15
C GLN A 419 -6.88 10.10 -22.27
N THR A 420 -6.46 9.22 -21.35
CA THR A 420 -7.34 8.43 -20.47
C THR A 420 -6.78 8.31 -19.06
N VAL A 421 -7.61 8.63 -18.07
CA VAL A 421 -7.40 8.23 -16.67
C VAL A 421 -8.37 7.09 -16.39
N THR A 422 -7.83 5.93 -16.00
CA THR A 422 -8.61 4.75 -15.62
C THR A 422 -8.46 4.54 -14.12
N PHE A 423 -9.53 4.11 -13.47
CA PHE A 423 -9.50 3.69 -12.06
C PHE A 423 -9.82 2.20 -11.98
N ASP A 424 -9.20 1.48 -11.06
CA ASP A 424 -9.49 0.06 -10.83
C ASP A 424 -10.94 -0.14 -10.39
N ASN A 425 -11.60 -1.19 -10.90
CA ASN A 425 -12.99 -1.51 -10.56
C ASN A 425 -13.19 -1.78 -9.05
N ASN A 426 -12.13 -2.17 -8.33
CA ASN A 426 -12.16 -2.39 -6.89
C ASN A 426 -11.96 -1.12 -6.05
N ILE A 427 -11.69 0.05 -6.66
CA ILE A 427 -11.33 1.27 -5.92
C ILE A 427 -12.48 1.74 -5.01
N LYS A 428 -12.23 1.75 -3.70
CA LYS A 428 -13.24 2.10 -2.68
C LYS A 428 -12.83 3.28 -1.80
N ASN A 429 -11.54 3.58 -1.75
CA ASN A 429 -10.97 4.50 -0.77
C ASN A 429 -10.54 5.84 -1.36
N LEU A 430 -10.63 6.06 -2.68
CA LEU A 430 -10.19 7.32 -3.30
C LEU A 430 -11.16 8.45 -2.96
N GLU A 431 -10.89 9.18 -1.88
CA GLU A 431 -11.78 10.19 -1.32
C GLU A 431 -11.53 11.59 -1.90
N PHE A 432 -10.27 11.97 -2.14
CA PHE A 432 -9.91 13.34 -2.54
C PHE A 432 -9.18 13.40 -3.88
N ILE A 433 -9.60 14.35 -4.74
CA ILE A 433 -8.80 14.82 -5.87
C ILE A 433 -8.51 16.31 -5.65
N TYR A 434 -7.27 16.60 -5.25
CA TYR A 434 -6.83 17.90 -4.75
C TYR A 434 -6.55 18.93 -5.86
N GLU A 435 -6.06 20.13 -5.49
CA GLU A 435 -5.95 21.27 -6.40
C GLU A 435 -5.01 20.98 -7.59
N ASN A 436 -5.42 21.40 -8.78
CA ASN A 436 -4.70 21.27 -10.05
C ASN A 436 -4.32 19.81 -10.44
N ALA A 437 -4.94 18.78 -9.83
CA ALA A 437 -4.54 17.38 -9.96
C ALA A 437 -4.31 16.89 -11.41
N PHE A 438 -5.16 17.30 -12.36
CA PHE A 438 -5.06 17.03 -13.79
C PHE A 438 -5.09 18.31 -14.65
N GLN A 439 -4.68 19.45 -14.08
CA GLN A 439 -4.70 20.73 -14.80
C GLN A 439 -3.82 20.68 -16.07
N ASN A 440 -4.30 21.28 -17.17
CA ASN A 440 -3.65 21.30 -18.49
C ASN A 440 -3.50 19.92 -19.18
N CYS A 441 -4.31 18.91 -18.83
CA CYS A 441 -4.36 17.64 -19.57
C CYS A 441 -5.13 17.80 -20.90
N TYR A 442 -4.54 18.54 -21.85
CA TYR A 442 -5.15 18.90 -23.15
C TYR A 442 -5.63 17.73 -24.01
N SER A 443 -5.13 16.51 -23.77
CA SER A 443 -5.51 15.33 -24.54
C SER A 443 -6.65 14.52 -23.93
N LEU A 444 -7.06 14.82 -22.69
CA LEU A 444 -8.06 14.04 -21.94
C LEU A 444 -9.44 14.21 -22.59
N THR A 445 -10.01 13.12 -23.07
CA THR A 445 -11.30 13.15 -23.80
C THR A 445 -12.51 12.85 -22.92
N LYS A 446 -12.29 12.06 -21.87
CA LYS A 446 -13.31 11.55 -20.94
C LYS A 446 -12.70 11.39 -19.54
N ILE A 447 -13.49 11.65 -18.51
CA ILE A 447 -13.18 11.26 -17.13
C ILE A 447 -14.38 10.52 -16.52
N ILE A 448 -14.13 9.40 -15.83
CA ILE A 448 -15.10 8.72 -14.98
C ILE A 448 -14.50 8.70 -13.57
N LEU A 449 -15.06 9.48 -12.65
CA LEU A 449 -14.66 9.47 -11.26
C LEU A 449 -15.35 8.31 -10.52
N PRO A 450 -14.62 7.53 -9.70
CA PRO A 450 -15.25 6.49 -8.90
C PRO A 450 -16.14 7.09 -7.82
N ASN A 451 -17.17 6.35 -7.41
CA ASN A 451 -18.23 6.87 -6.52
C ASN A 451 -17.71 7.37 -5.17
N CYS A 452 -16.56 6.87 -4.70
CA CYS A 452 -15.95 7.22 -3.42
C CYS A 452 -15.33 8.63 -3.35
N VAL A 453 -15.15 9.34 -4.47
CA VAL A 453 -14.60 10.71 -4.47
C VAL A 453 -15.60 11.66 -3.80
N THR A 454 -15.19 12.32 -2.71
CA THR A 454 -16.01 13.28 -1.96
C THR A 454 -15.66 14.75 -2.23
N PHE A 455 -14.50 15.02 -2.84
CA PHE A 455 -13.98 16.38 -3.05
C PHE A 455 -13.27 16.57 -4.39
N LEU A 456 -13.57 17.68 -5.08
CA LEU A 456 -12.83 18.20 -6.24
C LEU A 456 -12.23 19.59 -5.97
N GLY A 457 -10.91 19.65 -5.86
CA GLY A 457 -10.16 20.89 -5.64
C GLY A 457 -10.15 21.87 -6.82
N ASN A 458 -9.64 23.08 -6.57
CA ASN A 458 -9.50 24.15 -7.58
C ASN A 458 -8.79 23.65 -8.84
N SER A 459 -9.30 23.97 -10.02
CA SER A 459 -8.70 23.59 -11.32
C SER A 459 -8.32 22.10 -11.45
N SER A 460 -8.94 21.20 -10.66
CA SER A 460 -8.61 19.76 -10.63
C SER A 460 -8.67 19.09 -12.01
N PHE A 461 -9.57 19.55 -12.88
CA PHE A 461 -9.67 19.22 -14.31
C PHE A 461 -9.69 20.48 -15.19
N GLY A 462 -8.97 21.52 -14.77
CA GLY A 462 -8.91 22.82 -15.44
C GLY A 462 -8.09 22.76 -16.73
N ASN A 463 -8.57 23.47 -17.76
CA ASN A 463 -7.93 23.63 -19.07
C ASN A 463 -7.76 22.31 -19.86
N CYS A 464 -8.62 21.33 -19.61
CA CYS A 464 -8.68 20.05 -20.32
C CYS A 464 -9.47 20.22 -21.63
N SER A 465 -8.90 20.91 -22.61
CA SER A 465 -9.61 21.43 -23.79
C SER A 465 -10.25 20.41 -24.75
N LYS A 466 -9.94 19.12 -24.64
CA LYS A 466 -10.65 18.04 -25.38
C LYS A 466 -11.72 17.32 -24.55
N LEU A 467 -11.82 17.59 -23.25
CA LEU A 467 -12.70 16.87 -22.34
C LEU A 467 -14.16 17.04 -22.80
N SER A 468 -14.81 15.93 -23.14
CA SER A 468 -16.10 15.90 -23.81
C SER A 468 -17.19 15.17 -23.02
N GLU A 469 -16.78 14.25 -22.14
CA GLU A 469 -17.66 13.53 -21.22
C GLU A 469 -17.06 13.55 -19.80
N VAL A 470 -17.86 13.99 -18.83
CA VAL A 470 -17.47 14.08 -17.41
C VAL A 470 -18.47 13.31 -16.56
N VAL A 471 -18.07 12.17 -16.00
CA VAL A 471 -18.87 11.44 -15.03
C VAL A 471 -18.30 11.67 -13.63
N LEU A 472 -19.08 12.35 -12.79
CA LEU A 472 -18.74 12.64 -11.40
C LEU A 472 -19.23 11.52 -10.46
N GLY A 473 -18.47 11.24 -9.39
CA GLY A 473 -18.77 10.18 -8.44
C GLY A 473 -19.89 10.56 -7.47
N LYS A 474 -20.75 9.59 -7.10
CA LYS A 474 -21.95 9.84 -6.28
C LYS A 474 -21.72 10.49 -4.92
N SER A 475 -20.57 10.29 -4.26
CA SER A 475 -20.31 10.84 -2.91
C SER A 475 -19.69 12.25 -2.90
N LEU A 476 -19.63 12.94 -4.04
CA LEU A 476 -18.95 14.23 -4.25
C LEU A 476 -19.63 15.45 -3.59
N LYS A 477 -19.33 15.66 -2.30
CA LYS A 477 -19.94 16.69 -1.43
C LYS A 477 -19.53 18.14 -1.77
N ASP A 478 -18.32 18.35 -2.31
CA ASP A 478 -17.78 19.68 -2.56
C ASP A 478 -16.98 19.72 -3.88
N ILE A 479 -17.23 20.78 -4.66
CA ILE A 479 -16.64 21.03 -5.98
C ILE A 479 -16.31 22.52 -6.06
N SER A 480 -15.01 22.84 -6.20
CA SER A 480 -14.58 24.20 -6.50
C SER A 480 -15.24 24.69 -7.79
N SER A 481 -15.76 25.93 -7.80
CA SER A 481 -16.29 26.59 -9.00
C SER A 481 -15.27 26.72 -10.14
N SER A 482 -13.98 26.49 -9.85
CA SER A 482 -12.89 26.45 -10.85
C SER A 482 -12.49 25.04 -11.30
N ALA A 483 -13.14 23.98 -10.82
CA ALA A 483 -12.70 22.60 -11.06
C ALA A 483 -12.55 22.24 -12.56
N PHE A 484 -13.44 22.75 -13.42
CA PHE A 484 -13.42 22.58 -14.89
C PHE A 484 -13.24 23.92 -15.63
N GLU A 485 -12.55 24.89 -15.01
CA GLU A 485 -12.24 26.19 -15.62
C GLU A 485 -11.52 26.01 -16.97
N LYS A 486 -11.92 26.74 -18.02
CA LYS A 486 -11.40 26.66 -19.40
C LYS A 486 -11.56 25.32 -20.14
N SER A 487 -12.20 24.28 -19.57
CA SER A 487 -12.36 22.96 -20.22
C SER A 487 -13.52 22.90 -21.25
N SER A 488 -13.55 23.86 -22.18
CA SER A 488 -14.71 24.30 -22.98
C SER A 488 -15.24 23.37 -24.09
N ASN A 489 -15.09 22.05 -23.98
CA ASN A 489 -15.57 21.07 -24.97
C ASN A 489 -16.50 20.02 -24.35
N ILE A 490 -16.93 20.20 -23.09
CA ILE A 490 -17.77 19.24 -22.38
C ILE A 490 -19.16 19.22 -23.04
N LYS A 491 -19.59 18.04 -23.49
CA LYS A 491 -20.86 17.80 -24.19
C LYS A 491 -21.84 16.98 -23.37
N SER A 492 -21.32 16.06 -22.57
CA SER A 492 -22.10 15.23 -21.64
C SER A 492 -21.51 15.33 -20.24
N ILE A 493 -22.38 15.52 -19.25
CA ILE A 493 -22.03 15.56 -17.83
C ILE A 493 -22.93 14.59 -17.09
N THR A 494 -22.38 13.74 -16.23
CA THR A 494 -23.12 13.07 -15.15
C THR A 494 -22.77 13.72 -13.82
N TYR A 495 -23.73 14.39 -13.18
CA TYR A 495 -23.53 15.23 -12.00
C TYR A 495 -24.37 14.76 -10.81
N PRO A 496 -23.81 14.58 -9.60
CA PRO A 496 -24.56 14.15 -8.42
C PRO A 496 -25.34 15.29 -7.78
N LEU A 497 -26.60 15.06 -7.45
CA LEU A 497 -27.46 16.04 -6.79
C LEU A 497 -27.12 16.13 -5.30
N PHE A 498 -26.77 17.35 -4.88
CA PHE A 498 -26.64 17.81 -3.51
C PHE A 498 -27.23 19.24 -3.45
N ASN A 499 -27.49 19.75 -2.22
CA ASN A 499 -28.08 21.07 -1.96
C ASN A 499 -27.56 22.19 -2.88
N GLN A 500 -28.37 22.55 -3.89
CA GLN A 500 -28.08 23.48 -4.99
C GLN A 500 -26.86 23.11 -5.88
N MET A 501 -27.10 22.87 -7.17
CA MET A 501 -26.01 22.71 -8.14
C MET A 501 -25.19 23.99 -8.25
N ASN A 502 -23.87 23.90 -8.05
CA ASN A 502 -22.94 24.99 -8.33
C ASN A 502 -22.70 25.10 -9.85
N VAL A 503 -23.70 25.57 -10.60
CA VAL A 503 -23.70 25.60 -12.08
C VAL A 503 -22.47 26.32 -12.68
N ASN A 504 -21.89 27.27 -11.93
CA ASN A 504 -20.67 27.99 -12.29
C ASN A 504 -19.46 27.08 -12.57
N VAL A 505 -19.43 25.86 -12.00
CA VAL A 505 -18.39 24.84 -12.23
C VAL A 505 -18.13 24.58 -13.73
N PHE A 506 -19.15 24.75 -14.57
CA PHE A 506 -19.08 24.52 -16.02
C PHE A 506 -19.29 25.79 -16.87
N ASP A 507 -19.04 27.00 -16.34
CA ASP A 507 -19.21 28.26 -17.12
C ASP A 507 -18.37 28.30 -18.41
N SER A 508 -17.24 27.59 -18.41
CA SER A 508 -16.41 27.35 -19.59
C SER A 508 -17.09 26.59 -20.73
N SER A 509 -18.17 25.85 -20.43
CA SER A 509 -18.75 24.80 -21.29
C SER A 509 -20.27 24.89 -21.45
N LYS A 510 -20.96 25.82 -20.78
CA LYS A 510 -22.44 25.93 -20.77
C LYS A 510 -23.10 25.89 -22.16
N ASP A 511 -22.43 26.46 -23.17
CA ASP A 511 -22.92 26.49 -24.55
C ASP A 511 -22.66 25.19 -25.34
N SER A 512 -21.74 24.33 -24.89
CA SER A 512 -21.36 23.07 -25.55
C SER A 512 -22.02 21.82 -24.97
N ILE A 513 -22.60 21.90 -23.76
CA ILE A 513 -23.28 20.78 -23.11
C ILE A 513 -24.59 20.50 -23.85
N THR A 514 -24.64 19.37 -24.56
CA THR A 514 -25.84 18.89 -25.27
C THR A 514 -26.61 17.84 -24.49
N GLN A 515 -25.95 17.18 -23.52
CA GLN A 515 -26.53 16.15 -22.66
C GLN A 515 -26.20 16.43 -21.18
N LEU A 516 -27.20 16.36 -20.30
CA LEU A 516 -27.03 16.51 -18.85
C LEU A 516 -27.68 15.33 -18.12
N ILE A 517 -26.86 14.46 -17.55
CA ILE A 517 -27.26 13.37 -16.68
C ILE A 517 -27.09 13.83 -15.21
N LEU A 518 -28.09 13.60 -14.38
CA LEU A 518 -28.13 14.01 -12.97
C LEU A 518 -28.32 12.74 -12.13
N VAL A 519 -27.39 12.40 -11.24
CA VAL A 519 -27.46 11.17 -10.40
C VAL A 519 -27.75 11.51 -8.95
N ASP A 520 -28.33 10.58 -8.16
CA ASP A 520 -28.45 10.80 -6.72
C ASP A 520 -27.14 10.62 -5.94
N SER A 521 -27.10 11.20 -4.75
CA SER A 521 -26.02 11.08 -3.78
C SER A 521 -26.40 10.32 -2.51
N ILE A 522 -27.53 10.66 -1.87
CA ILE A 522 -28.09 10.07 -0.64
C ILE A 522 -29.62 10.26 -0.66
N ASP A 523 -30.37 9.30 -0.09
CA ASP A 523 -31.83 9.11 -0.11
C ASP A 523 -32.71 10.25 0.51
N ASN A 524 -32.52 11.51 0.09
CA ASN A 524 -33.29 12.67 0.55
C ASN A 524 -34.15 13.26 -0.58
N LEU A 525 -35.28 13.88 -0.21
CA LEU A 525 -36.13 14.61 -1.15
C LEU A 525 -35.34 15.73 -1.83
N THR A 526 -35.10 15.62 -3.13
CA THR A 526 -34.68 16.78 -3.93
C THR A 526 -35.89 17.66 -4.24
N LEU A 527 -36.00 18.77 -3.52
CA LEU A 527 -36.88 19.89 -3.83
C LEU A 527 -36.19 20.78 -4.88
N PHE A 528 -36.89 21.08 -5.98
CA PHE A 528 -36.46 22.09 -6.95
C PHE A 528 -37.29 23.36 -6.77
N ASP A 529 -36.59 24.49 -6.61
CA ASP A 529 -37.14 25.83 -6.71
C ASP A 529 -37.38 26.23 -8.19
N ASP A 530 -38.22 27.24 -8.38
CA ASP A 530 -38.45 27.86 -9.69
C ASP A 530 -37.10 28.32 -10.30
N ASP A 531 -36.99 28.34 -11.63
CA ASP A 531 -35.81 28.83 -12.38
C ASP A 531 -34.46 28.07 -12.19
N CYS A 532 -34.41 27.00 -11.38
CA CYS A 532 -33.19 26.26 -10.99
C CYS A 532 -32.26 25.82 -12.15
N PHE A 533 -32.81 25.54 -13.33
CA PHE A 533 -32.07 25.05 -14.51
C PHE A 533 -31.79 26.08 -15.62
N ASN A 534 -32.07 27.38 -15.40
CA ASN A 534 -31.95 28.45 -16.42
C ASN A 534 -30.56 28.64 -17.06
N TYR A 535 -29.54 27.97 -16.53
CA TYR A 535 -28.16 27.99 -17.01
C TYR A 535 -27.91 27.10 -18.25
N PHE A 536 -28.68 26.01 -18.41
CA PHE A 536 -28.39 24.91 -19.34
C PHE A 536 -29.12 25.03 -20.70
N GLY A 537 -29.18 26.24 -21.26
CA GLY A 537 -30.07 26.59 -22.38
C GLY A 537 -29.88 25.81 -23.70
N ASN A 538 -28.74 25.15 -23.90
CA ASN A 538 -28.40 24.38 -25.11
C ASN A 538 -28.51 22.85 -24.94
N VAL A 539 -28.96 22.35 -23.77
CA VAL A 539 -29.11 20.90 -23.56
C VAL A 539 -30.31 20.37 -24.33
N ASN A 540 -30.08 19.33 -25.14
CA ASN A 540 -31.09 18.63 -25.92
C ASN A 540 -31.58 17.34 -25.24
N ASP A 541 -30.72 16.68 -24.45
CA ASP A 541 -31.06 15.44 -23.73
C ASP A 541 -30.76 15.58 -22.23
N VAL A 542 -31.81 15.56 -21.41
CA VAL A 542 -31.69 15.65 -19.94
C VAL A 542 -32.07 14.31 -19.34
N VAL A 543 -31.27 13.75 -18.42
CA VAL A 543 -31.47 12.42 -17.83
C VAL A 543 -31.38 12.49 -16.30
N PHE A 544 -32.41 12.05 -15.57
CA PHE A 544 -32.48 12.05 -14.11
C PHE A 544 -32.35 10.64 -13.54
N ALA A 545 -31.15 10.28 -13.09
CA ALA A 545 -30.79 8.99 -12.51
C ALA A 545 -30.77 8.99 -10.96
N VAL A 546 -31.93 9.32 -10.35
CA VAL A 546 -32.04 9.87 -8.99
C VAL A 546 -32.96 9.06 -8.07
N TYR A 547 -32.51 8.65 -6.89
CA TYR A 547 -33.24 7.76 -5.98
C TYR A 547 -34.52 8.40 -5.41
N SER A 548 -34.56 9.67 -4.99
CA SER A 548 -35.82 10.25 -4.45
C SER A 548 -36.03 11.73 -4.77
N LEU A 549 -36.78 11.99 -5.83
CA LEU A 549 -37.08 13.33 -6.32
C LEU A 549 -38.55 13.63 -6.06
N LYS A 550 -38.88 14.50 -5.10
CA LYS A 550 -40.27 14.81 -4.73
C LYS A 550 -40.52 16.31 -4.60
N TYR A 551 -41.65 16.74 -5.17
CA TYR A 551 -42.09 18.13 -5.29
C TYR A 551 -41.13 18.93 -6.17
N ILE A 552 -41.41 18.89 -7.48
CA ILE A 552 -40.87 19.81 -8.47
C ILE A 552 -41.75 21.08 -8.47
N GLY A 553 -41.13 22.26 -8.47
CA GLY A 553 -41.83 23.55 -8.56
C GLY A 553 -42.33 23.90 -9.97
N GLN A 554 -43.12 24.97 -10.07
CA GLN A 554 -43.68 25.40 -11.35
C GLN A 554 -42.55 25.82 -12.31
N LYS A 555 -42.64 25.42 -13.59
CA LYS A 555 -41.69 25.79 -14.66
C LYS A 555 -40.23 25.37 -14.44
N THR A 556 -39.91 24.52 -13.44
CA THR A 556 -38.54 24.09 -13.12
C THR A 556 -37.70 23.73 -14.36
N PHE A 557 -38.30 23.05 -15.34
CA PHE A 557 -37.62 22.60 -16.55
C PHE A 557 -37.57 23.63 -17.70
N ASN A 558 -38.30 24.74 -17.63
CA ASN A 558 -38.42 25.71 -18.72
C ASN A 558 -37.10 26.44 -19.06
N GLY A 559 -36.06 26.28 -18.23
CA GLY A 559 -34.69 26.72 -18.54
C GLY A 559 -34.03 25.96 -19.70
N PHE A 560 -34.40 24.70 -19.93
CA PHE A 560 -33.84 23.82 -20.96
C PHE A 560 -34.45 24.08 -22.36
N LYS A 561 -34.29 25.31 -22.89
CA LYS A 561 -34.95 25.85 -24.09
C LYS A 561 -34.81 25.03 -25.39
N ASN A 562 -33.94 24.04 -25.44
CA ASN A 562 -33.70 23.16 -26.59
C ASN A 562 -33.97 21.67 -26.32
N MET A 563 -34.56 21.32 -25.17
CA MET A 563 -34.77 19.93 -24.73
C MET A 563 -35.63 19.15 -25.73
N GLU A 564 -35.02 18.20 -26.43
CA GLU A 564 -35.65 17.26 -27.36
C GLU A 564 -36.03 15.95 -26.67
N THR A 565 -35.29 15.56 -25.63
CA THR A 565 -35.56 14.38 -24.79
C THR A 565 -35.40 14.72 -23.30
N LEU A 566 -36.37 14.28 -22.49
CA LEU A 566 -36.32 14.31 -21.03
C LEU A 566 -36.50 12.90 -20.47
N SER A 567 -35.45 12.35 -19.88
CA SER A 567 -35.40 11.00 -19.32
C SER A 567 -35.29 11.04 -17.79
N PHE A 568 -35.84 10.04 -17.12
CA PHE A 568 -35.53 9.65 -15.74
C PHE A 568 -35.19 8.16 -15.76
N THR A 569 -34.25 7.67 -14.94
CA THR A 569 -33.73 6.28 -15.00
C THR A 569 -33.28 5.72 -13.65
N LYS A 570 -33.69 4.51 -13.26
CA LYS A 570 -33.32 3.83 -12.02
C LYS A 570 -33.56 4.67 -10.76
N CYS A 571 -34.58 5.52 -10.79
CA CYS A 571 -35.04 6.23 -9.61
C CYS A 571 -35.63 5.27 -8.56
N ASN A 572 -35.97 5.76 -7.36
CA ASN A 572 -36.78 4.99 -6.40
C ASN A 572 -38.09 5.72 -6.04
N VAL A 573 -38.14 7.05 -6.02
CA VAL A 573 -39.37 7.82 -6.13
C VAL A 573 -39.20 9.05 -7.02
N ILE A 574 -40.20 9.34 -7.85
CA ILE A 574 -40.40 10.60 -8.57
C ILE A 574 -41.78 11.15 -8.17
N GLU A 575 -41.91 12.42 -7.78
CA GLU A 575 -43.20 13.07 -7.46
C GLU A 575 -43.25 14.51 -8.02
N ILE A 576 -43.93 14.70 -9.17
CA ILE A 576 -44.05 15.98 -9.88
C ILE A 576 -45.45 16.58 -9.66
N LYS A 577 -45.54 17.89 -9.44
CA LYS A 577 -46.78 18.65 -9.19
C LYS A 577 -46.80 19.94 -10.02
N GLU A 578 -48.00 20.38 -10.41
CA GLU A 578 -48.35 21.64 -11.12
C GLU A 578 -47.31 22.29 -12.07
N ASP A 579 -47.59 22.33 -13.37
CA ASP A 579 -46.95 23.22 -14.36
C ASP A 579 -45.40 23.16 -14.48
N ALA A 580 -44.77 22.05 -14.06
CA ALA A 580 -43.32 21.84 -14.13
C ALA A 580 -42.70 22.02 -15.53
N VAL A 581 -43.44 21.68 -16.60
CA VAL A 581 -43.14 22.03 -18.01
C VAL A 581 -44.35 22.73 -18.62
N SER A 582 -44.14 23.89 -19.27
CA SER A 582 -45.23 24.62 -19.92
C SER A 582 -44.81 25.37 -21.19
N ASN A 583 -45.58 25.19 -22.28
CA ASN A 583 -45.37 25.81 -23.61
C ASN A 583 -44.01 25.45 -24.24
N HIS A 584 -43.73 24.14 -24.34
CA HIS A 584 -42.42 23.65 -24.80
C HIS A 584 -42.49 23.04 -26.21
N ASN A 585 -41.91 23.72 -27.19
CA ASN A 585 -42.16 23.47 -28.62
C ASN A 585 -41.15 22.51 -29.29
N LYS A 586 -40.29 21.85 -28.51
CA LYS A 586 -39.20 20.96 -29.00
C LYS A 586 -39.13 19.60 -28.33
N LEU A 587 -39.86 19.36 -27.24
CA LEU A 587 -39.76 18.11 -26.50
C LEU A 587 -40.45 17.00 -27.31
N ASN A 588 -39.65 16.09 -27.86
CA ASN A 588 -40.10 15.03 -28.75
C ASN A 588 -40.34 13.72 -28.00
N ASN A 589 -39.47 13.43 -27.02
CA ASN A 589 -39.47 12.18 -26.26
C ASN A 589 -39.48 12.47 -24.75
N MET A 590 -40.20 11.65 -23.98
CA MET A 590 -39.96 11.54 -22.54
C MET A 590 -39.72 10.07 -22.14
N ASN A 591 -38.82 9.83 -21.20
CA ASN A 591 -38.57 8.50 -20.63
C ASN A 591 -38.64 8.59 -19.11
N PHE A 592 -39.17 7.58 -18.41
CA PHE A 592 -39.22 7.55 -16.95
C PHE A 592 -38.89 6.14 -16.42
N ASP A 593 -37.94 6.00 -15.52
CA ASP A 593 -37.57 4.71 -14.95
C ASP A 593 -37.19 4.88 -13.47
N ALA A 594 -37.85 4.11 -12.59
CA ALA A 594 -37.98 4.37 -11.16
C ALA A 594 -38.36 3.11 -10.34
N ASN A 595 -38.49 3.22 -9.01
CA ASN A 595 -39.29 2.27 -8.23
C ASN A 595 -40.69 2.80 -7.99
N GLU A 596 -40.89 4.09 -7.73
CA GLU A 596 -42.21 4.71 -7.62
C GLU A 596 -42.26 5.98 -8.50
N LEU A 597 -43.34 6.16 -9.26
CA LEU A 597 -43.55 7.35 -10.10
C LEU A 597 -44.93 7.94 -9.77
N TYR A 598 -44.96 9.19 -9.31
CA TYR A 598 -46.15 9.96 -8.95
C TYR A 598 -46.22 11.24 -9.80
N LEU A 599 -47.30 11.41 -10.57
CA LEU A 599 -47.55 12.66 -11.33
C LEU A 599 -48.94 13.21 -11.00
N ASP A 600 -49.01 14.50 -10.66
CA ASP A 600 -50.22 15.23 -10.24
C ASP A 600 -50.75 16.15 -11.36
N VAL A 601 -51.86 16.86 -11.12
CA VAL A 601 -52.58 17.64 -12.15
C VAL A 601 -51.65 18.58 -12.95
N SER A 602 -51.72 18.48 -14.29
CA SER A 602 -51.12 19.44 -15.24
C SER A 602 -49.60 19.67 -15.16
N CYS A 603 -48.78 18.68 -14.83
CA CYS A 603 -47.30 18.88 -14.82
C CYS A 603 -46.69 19.23 -16.19
N PHE A 604 -47.38 18.93 -17.30
CA PHE A 604 -46.91 19.14 -18.67
C PHE A 604 -48.04 19.76 -19.50
N ARG A 605 -47.97 21.07 -19.84
CA ARG A 605 -48.99 21.77 -20.65
C ARG A 605 -48.43 22.32 -21.96
N ASN A 606 -49.24 22.30 -23.02
CA ASN A 606 -48.93 22.86 -24.34
C ASN A 606 -47.58 22.34 -24.90
N ILE A 607 -47.53 21.05 -25.24
CA ILE A 607 -46.33 20.39 -25.80
C ILE A 607 -46.73 19.73 -27.12
N ASP A 608 -46.84 20.56 -28.17
CA ASP A 608 -47.31 20.16 -29.51
C ASP A 608 -46.34 19.18 -30.21
N SER A 609 -45.07 19.13 -29.77
CA SER A 609 -43.99 18.34 -30.36
C SER A 609 -43.85 16.92 -29.80
N LEU A 610 -44.63 16.52 -28.79
CA LEU A 610 -44.41 15.23 -28.10
C LEU A 610 -44.87 14.06 -28.96
N HIS A 611 -43.95 13.13 -29.28
CA HIS A 611 -44.22 11.96 -30.14
C HIS A 611 -44.29 10.65 -29.34
N GLN A 612 -43.38 10.45 -28.36
CA GLN A 612 -43.20 9.20 -27.62
C GLN A 612 -43.04 9.43 -26.11
N VAL A 613 -43.60 8.52 -25.30
CA VAL A 613 -43.28 8.38 -23.87
C VAL A 613 -42.93 6.93 -23.50
N THR A 614 -41.77 6.70 -22.87
CA THR A 614 -41.33 5.39 -22.39
C THR A 614 -41.37 5.36 -20.86
N ILE A 615 -41.86 4.29 -20.22
CA ILE A 615 -41.82 4.14 -18.75
C ILE A 615 -41.28 2.75 -18.37
N SER A 616 -40.47 2.65 -17.32
CA SER A 616 -39.94 1.39 -16.79
C SER A 616 -39.74 1.50 -15.28
N SER A 617 -40.79 1.35 -14.47
CA SER A 617 -40.75 1.62 -13.02
C SER A 617 -41.38 0.51 -12.17
N LYS A 618 -40.80 0.12 -11.03
CA LYS A 618 -41.39 -0.95 -10.18
C LYS A 618 -42.86 -0.68 -9.82
N ILE A 619 -43.24 0.58 -9.57
CA ILE A 619 -44.56 1.07 -9.19
C ILE A 619 -44.81 2.39 -9.93
N ILE A 620 -46.04 2.59 -10.39
CA ILE A 620 -46.46 3.80 -11.13
C ILE A 620 -47.79 4.29 -10.56
N SER A 621 -48.01 5.59 -10.53
CA SER A 621 -49.16 6.27 -9.92
C SER A 621 -49.43 7.62 -10.60
N PHE A 622 -50.53 7.73 -11.33
CA PHE A 622 -50.99 9.00 -11.93
C PHE A 622 -52.22 9.51 -11.17
N LYS A 623 -52.28 10.81 -10.87
CA LYS A 623 -53.33 11.39 -10.01
C LYS A 623 -53.94 12.63 -10.65
N ASP A 624 -55.16 12.46 -11.18
CA ASP A 624 -55.91 13.47 -11.96
C ASP A 624 -55.06 14.20 -13.05
N PHE A 625 -54.05 13.48 -13.53
CA PHE A 625 -53.07 13.88 -14.53
C PHE A 625 -53.66 13.75 -15.94
N SER A 626 -53.20 14.57 -16.88
CA SER A 626 -53.56 14.45 -18.31
C SER A 626 -52.49 15.06 -19.21
N PHE A 627 -52.16 14.41 -20.34
CA PHE A 627 -51.30 14.95 -21.40
C PHE A 627 -52.07 15.94 -22.32
N ALA A 628 -52.90 16.80 -21.71
CA ALA A 628 -53.95 17.54 -22.40
C ALA A 628 -53.46 18.29 -23.66
N ASP A 629 -54.23 18.11 -24.73
CA ASP A 629 -54.14 18.80 -26.03
C ASP A 629 -52.86 18.54 -26.87
N SER A 630 -51.97 17.62 -26.48
CA SER A 630 -50.87 17.17 -27.35
C SER A 630 -51.37 16.27 -28.50
N THR A 631 -51.63 16.88 -29.65
CA THR A 631 -52.22 16.18 -30.83
C THR A 631 -51.27 15.21 -31.55
N SER A 632 -49.97 15.23 -31.23
CA SER A 632 -48.91 14.48 -31.93
C SER A 632 -48.53 13.13 -31.29
N LEU A 633 -48.91 12.91 -30.02
CA LEU A 633 -48.50 11.77 -29.21
C LEU A 633 -49.13 10.45 -29.72
N ASN A 634 -48.30 9.44 -30.00
CA ASN A 634 -48.75 8.21 -30.68
C ASN A 634 -48.35 6.88 -30.03
N TYR A 635 -47.30 6.84 -29.19
CA TYR A 635 -46.74 5.58 -28.66
C TYR A 635 -46.32 5.67 -27.19
N ILE A 636 -46.69 4.63 -26.42
CA ILE A 636 -46.33 4.46 -25.00
C ILE A 636 -45.92 3.01 -24.72
N ASN A 637 -44.84 2.82 -23.95
CA ASN A 637 -44.26 1.52 -23.59
C ASN A 637 -44.03 1.44 -22.07
N MET A 638 -44.35 0.32 -21.40
CA MET A 638 -44.25 0.18 -19.94
C MET A 638 -43.60 -1.14 -19.47
N MET A 639 -42.68 -1.04 -18.50
CA MET A 639 -42.13 -2.19 -17.77
C MET A 639 -42.21 -1.94 -16.25
N CYS A 640 -42.57 -2.93 -15.42
CA CYS A 640 -42.79 -2.70 -13.99
C CYS A 640 -42.81 -3.95 -13.08
N GLU A 641 -42.92 -3.70 -11.77
CA GLU A 641 -43.32 -4.70 -10.78
C GLU A 641 -44.80 -4.59 -10.37
N LYS A 642 -45.41 -3.44 -10.65
CA LYS A 642 -46.77 -3.03 -10.32
C LYS A 642 -47.08 -1.70 -11.02
N ALA A 643 -48.36 -1.39 -11.27
CA ALA A 643 -48.76 -0.08 -11.81
C ALA A 643 -50.19 0.32 -11.37
N THR A 644 -50.44 1.63 -11.33
CA THR A 644 -51.67 2.28 -10.88
C THR A 644 -51.93 3.56 -11.68
N PHE A 645 -53.19 3.83 -12.06
CA PHE A 645 -53.55 4.90 -13.00
C PHE A 645 -54.80 5.67 -12.52
N GLY A 646 -54.79 6.99 -12.70
CA GLY A 646 -55.90 7.91 -12.37
C GLY A 646 -56.87 8.17 -13.53
N ASN A 647 -57.81 9.10 -13.34
CA ASN A 647 -58.80 9.45 -14.36
C ASN A 647 -58.18 10.28 -15.51
N SER A 648 -58.70 10.09 -16.73
CA SER A 648 -58.58 11.03 -17.87
C SER A 648 -57.16 11.37 -18.38
N ILE A 649 -56.19 10.48 -18.14
CA ILE A 649 -54.76 10.61 -18.52
C ILE A 649 -54.53 10.99 -19.99
N PHE A 650 -55.43 10.59 -20.89
CA PHE A 650 -55.30 10.76 -22.34
C PHE A 650 -56.51 11.44 -23.00
N GLU A 651 -57.22 12.31 -22.28
CA GLU A 651 -58.26 13.14 -22.91
C GLU A 651 -57.68 13.98 -24.07
N ASN A 652 -58.47 14.14 -25.13
CA ASN A 652 -58.12 14.76 -26.42
C ASN A 652 -56.91 14.14 -27.19
N CYS A 653 -56.24 13.10 -26.69
CA CYS A 653 -55.09 12.44 -27.33
C CYS A 653 -55.50 11.54 -28.51
N SER A 654 -56.11 12.14 -29.54
CA SER A 654 -56.88 11.47 -30.60
C SER A 654 -56.13 10.49 -31.54
N ASN A 655 -54.81 10.38 -31.43
CA ASN A 655 -53.95 9.52 -32.26
C ASN A 655 -53.30 8.32 -31.52
N LEU A 656 -53.56 8.14 -30.21
CA LEU A 656 -52.90 7.15 -29.36
C LEU A 656 -53.53 5.74 -29.48
N ASN A 657 -52.73 4.68 -29.68
CA ASN A 657 -53.24 3.36 -30.11
C ASN A 657 -52.72 2.09 -29.39
N THR A 658 -51.64 2.09 -28.59
CA THR A 658 -51.01 0.86 -28.02
C THR A 658 -50.24 1.12 -26.71
N ILE A 659 -50.14 0.10 -25.82
CA ILE A 659 -49.45 0.09 -24.50
C ILE A 659 -49.00 -1.35 -24.14
N ASP A 660 -47.70 -1.64 -23.98
CA ASP A 660 -47.20 -3.03 -23.82
C ASP A 660 -46.55 -3.30 -22.45
N CYS A 661 -46.47 -4.59 -22.05
CA CYS A 661 -46.39 -5.02 -20.64
C CYS A 661 -45.60 -6.36 -20.38
N ASN A 662 -44.29 -6.32 -20.04
CA ASN A 662 -43.36 -7.46 -19.77
C ASN A 662 -42.76 -7.51 -18.34
N ILE A 663 -43.14 -8.49 -17.48
CA ILE A 663 -43.40 -8.20 -16.05
C ILE A 663 -43.61 -9.55 -15.29
N VAL A 664 -42.97 -9.89 -14.12
CA VAL A 664 -42.56 -11.24 -13.53
C VAL A 664 -43.30 -11.84 -12.30
N ASP A 665 -43.70 -13.14 -12.08
CA ASP A 665 -43.71 -14.51 -12.77
C ASP A 665 -45.02 -15.50 -12.83
N GLY A 666 -46.21 -15.21 -13.42
CA GLY A 666 -47.38 -16.09 -13.74
C GLY A 666 -48.58 -15.32 -14.39
N LEU A 667 -49.18 -15.68 -15.52
CA LEU A 667 -49.57 -14.62 -16.49
C LEU A 667 -51.00 -15.09 -17.19
N VAL A 668 -52.14 -14.31 -17.36
CA VAL A 668 -53.24 -14.19 -18.47
C VAL A 668 -54.30 -13.05 -18.31
N ILE A 669 -54.76 -12.40 -19.42
CA ILE A 669 -55.33 -11.03 -19.60
C ILE A 669 -56.54 -10.47 -18.79
N SER A 670 -56.48 -9.16 -18.47
CA SER A 670 -57.50 -8.09 -18.68
C SER A 670 -57.04 -6.72 -18.11
N VAL A 671 -56.92 -5.52 -18.80
CA VAL A 671 -56.84 -4.10 -18.20
C VAL A 671 -58.12 -3.37 -18.58
N ASP A 672 -58.77 -2.63 -17.69
CA ASP A 672 -59.86 -1.72 -18.05
C ASP A 672 -59.39 -0.47 -18.82
N PHE A 673 -59.06 -0.62 -20.12
CA PHE A 673 -58.54 0.43 -21.02
C PHE A 673 -59.59 1.51 -21.37
N ALA A 674 -60.75 1.51 -20.71
CA ALA A 674 -61.95 2.31 -20.98
C ALA A 674 -61.74 3.78 -21.31
N LYS A 675 -60.74 4.41 -20.69
CA LYS A 675 -60.56 5.86 -20.68
C LYS A 675 -59.19 6.31 -21.16
N ILE A 676 -58.56 5.51 -22.03
CA ILE A 676 -57.57 5.99 -23.01
C ILE A 676 -58.32 6.38 -24.31
N ILE A 677 -59.58 6.82 -24.16
CA ILE A 677 -60.60 6.99 -25.21
C ILE A 677 -60.94 5.64 -25.91
N PRO A 678 -62.15 5.47 -26.49
CA PRO A 678 -62.61 4.35 -27.33
C PRO A 678 -61.73 3.56 -28.34
N TYR A 679 -60.38 3.61 -28.36
CA TYR A 679 -59.61 3.17 -29.55
C TYR A 679 -58.41 2.25 -29.33
N VAL A 680 -57.69 2.38 -28.23
CA VAL A 680 -56.43 1.64 -28.00
C VAL A 680 -56.70 0.11 -28.01
N ARG A 681 -55.92 -0.68 -28.78
CA ARG A 681 -56.50 -1.85 -29.49
C ARG A 681 -56.55 -3.21 -28.76
N ASP A 682 -55.46 -3.80 -28.29
CA ASP A 682 -55.45 -5.14 -27.66
C ASP A 682 -54.16 -5.33 -26.77
N LEU A 683 -54.14 -5.93 -25.55
CA LEU A 683 -53.07 -5.86 -24.47
C LEU A 683 -52.73 -7.25 -23.94
N ARG A 684 -51.50 -7.62 -23.44
CA ARG A 684 -51.27 -8.94 -22.74
C ARG A 684 -49.94 -8.99 -21.68
N ILE A 685 -49.31 -9.85 -20.61
CA ILE A 685 -49.23 -11.17 -19.57
C ILE A 685 -49.63 -12.81 -19.66
N ALA A 686 -48.90 -13.95 -20.06
CA ALA A 686 -49.20 -15.44 -19.77
C ALA A 686 -48.22 -16.74 -19.47
N SER A 687 -48.40 -17.65 -18.42
CA SER A 687 -47.41 -18.66 -17.76
C SER A 687 -47.10 -20.20 -18.06
N ASN A 688 -47.53 -21.43 -17.59
CA ASN A 688 -48.27 -22.21 -16.50
C ASN A 688 -49.85 -22.58 -16.15
N GLN A 689 -51.03 -23.00 -16.76
CA GLN A 689 -52.04 -23.09 -17.94
C GLN A 689 -52.86 -21.91 -18.33
N VAL A 690 -52.74 -21.63 -19.60
CA VAL A 690 -53.71 -21.12 -20.55
C VAL A 690 -52.77 -20.86 -21.76
N THR A 691 -52.90 -19.87 -22.63
CA THR A 691 -51.76 -19.43 -23.47
C THR A 691 -51.85 -17.95 -23.72
N ILE A 692 -50.68 -17.33 -23.75
CA ILE A 692 -50.45 -16.03 -24.30
C ILE A 692 -51.07 -15.87 -25.68
N LYS A 693 -51.50 -14.64 -25.98
CA LYS A 693 -51.80 -14.06 -27.29
C LYS A 693 -51.41 -12.58 -27.20
N GLY A 694 -50.13 -12.28 -27.43
CA GLY A 694 -49.55 -10.95 -27.21
C GLY A 694 -50.46 -9.85 -27.77
N ASN A 695 -50.70 -8.80 -26.97
CA ASN A 695 -51.71 -7.78 -27.26
C ASN A 695 -53.08 -8.36 -27.69
N SER A 696 -53.97 -8.66 -26.72
CA SER A 696 -55.35 -9.13 -26.96
C SER A 696 -56.29 -8.91 -25.75
N MET A 697 -56.70 -7.64 -25.50
CA MET A 697 -58.06 -7.20 -25.07
C MET A 697 -58.31 -5.64 -24.94
N LYS A 698 -57.34 -4.70 -25.04
CA LYS A 698 -57.50 -3.19 -24.87
C LYS A 698 -58.73 -2.49 -25.49
N GLU A 699 -59.29 -2.86 -26.64
CA GLU A 699 -60.38 -2.05 -27.25
C GLU A 699 -61.75 -2.38 -26.66
N MET A 700 -61.81 -2.77 -25.39
CA MET A 700 -63.00 -3.40 -24.84
C MET A 700 -64.02 -2.45 -24.19
N LYS A 701 -63.79 -1.15 -23.91
CA LYS A 701 -62.64 -0.45 -23.30
C LYS A 701 -61.81 -1.37 -22.42
N ASN A 702 -62.37 -2.10 -21.47
CA ASN A 702 -63.48 -1.97 -20.50
C ASN A 702 -63.51 -3.43 -20.01
N LEU A 703 -62.72 -3.82 -19.00
CA LEU A 703 -62.07 -5.14 -19.03
C LEU A 703 -61.44 -5.53 -17.68
N VAL A 704 -61.69 -6.76 -17.21
CA VAL A 704 -61.79 -7.03 -15.76
C VAL A 704 -61.09 -8.31 -15.23
N ASN A 705 -60.98 -9.42 -15.97
CA ASN A 705 -60.71 -10.76 -15.39
C ASN A 705 -59.55 -11.57 -15.99
N PHE A 706 -58.53 -11.89 -15.18
CA PHE A 706 -57.46 -12.88 -15.45
C PHE A 706 -57.93 -14.30 -15.07
N GLU A 707 -57.35 -15.35 -15.66
CA GLU A 707 -57.28 -16.70 -15.04
C GLU A 707 -56.28 -17.70 -15.65
N ILE A 708 -55.61 -18.54 -14.85
CA ILE A 708 -54.29 -19.11 -15.20
C ILE A 708 -54.15 -20.62 -14.82
N ASN A 709 -55.05 -21.51 -15.27
CA ASN A 709 -55.14 -22.93 -14.86
C ASN A 709 -54.78 -24.05 -15.92
N ALA A 710 -53.92 -25.03 -15.53
CA ALA A 710 -53.20 -26.13 -16.25
C ALA A 710 -51.63 -25.93 -16.31
N ASP A 711 -50.85 -26.25 -17.38
CA ASP A 711 -49.48 -25.78 -17.75
C ASP A 711 -49.39 -24.81 -19.03
N ILE A 712 -49.39 -23.44 -18.89
CA ILE A 712 -49.45 -22.25 -19.84
C ILE A 712 -48.13 -22.22 -20.64
N THR A 713 -47.99 -21.22 -21.51
CA THR A 713 -46.75 -20.90 -22.20
C THR A 713 -46.69 -19.40 -22.50
N LEU A 714 -45.47 -18.86 -22.63
CA LEU A 714 -45.07 -17.45 -22.40
C LEU A 714 -44.55 -16.70 -23.64
N GLU A 715 -45.01 -15.45 -23.80
CA GLU A 715 -44.66 -14.43 -24.81
C GLU A 715 -44.86 -13.04 -24.15
N ALA A 716 -43.95 -12.67 -23.24
CA ALA A 716 -44.08 -11.47 -22.39
C ALA A 716 -44.73 -10.29 -23.13
N ASN A 717 -45.67 -9.65 -22.45
CA ASN A 717 -47.07 -9.63 -22.84
C ASN A 717 -47.83 -10.97 -22.56
N SER A 718 -49.13 -11.07 -22.97
CA SER A 718 -50.36 -11.72 -22.24
C SER A 718 -51.60 -11.16 -21.14
N LEU A 719 -51.93 -10.08 -20.22
CA LEU A 719 -51.63 -8.76 -19.30
C LEU A 719 -52.83 -8.01 -18.65
N SER A 720 -52.75 -6.71 -18.41
CA SER A 720 -52.62 -6.16 -17.05
C SER A 720 -53.88 -5.71 -16.39
N ASN A 721 -53.98 -5.50 -15.08
CA ASN A 721 -55.12 -4.90 -14.35
C ASN A 721 -55.13 -3.42 -13.92
N SER A 722 -55.97 -2.54 -14.47
CA SER A 722 -56.50 -1.39 -13.70
C SER A 722 -57.67 -1.77 -12.75
N ASN A 723 -58.45 -2.82 -13.07
CA ASN A 723 -59.67 -3.33 -12.42
C ASN A 723 -59.70 -4.90 -12.26
N LEU A 724 -58.70 -5.58 -11.67
CA LEU A 724 -58.67 -7.07 -11.49
C LEU A 724 -58.50 -7.46 -10.03
N GLU A 725 -59.16 -8.53 -9.59
CA GLU A 725 -59.06 -8.94 -8.19
C GLU A 725 -58.41 -10.32 -7.90
N ASN A 726 -58.29 -11.29 -8.84
CA ASN A 726 -57.90 -12.69 -8.53
C ASN A 726 -57.04 -13.43 -9.58
N LEU A 727 -56.26 -14.43 -9.13
CA LEU A 727 -55.37 -15.32 -9.91
C LEU A 727 -55.27 -16.70 -9.21
N ILE A 728 -55.14 -17.79 -9.99
CA ILE A 728 -54.93 -19.17 -9.53
C ILE A 728 -54.03 -19.90 -10.54
N ILE A 729 -53.10 -20.78 -10.12
CA ILE A 729 -52.22 -21.61 -10.98
C ILE A 729 -52.25 -23.09 -10.56
N ASN A 730 -52.38 -24.03 -11.50
CA ASN A 730 -52.62 -25.44 -11.16
C ASN A 730 -52.24 -26.43 -12.29
N THR A 731 -51.09 -27.11 -12.22
CA THR A 731 -50.46 -27.89 -13.32
C THR A 731 -50.24 -29.38 -12.99
N GLN A 732 -49.91 -30.20 -14.00
CA GLN A 732 -49.36 -31.56 -13.80
C GLN A 732 -47.84 -31.67 -14.10
N GLY A 733 -47.28 -30.75 -14.90
CA GLY A 733 -45.88 -30.74 -15.34
C GLY A 733 -44.88 -30.22 -14.29
N GLN A 734 -43.84 -29.55 -14.78
CA GLN A 734 -42.86 -28.79 -13.98
C GLN A 734 -43.25 -27.31 -13.99
N LEU A 735 -43.48 -26.73 -12.82
CA LEU A 735 -43.71 -25.29 -12.64
C LEU A 735 -42.36 -24.60 -12.45
N ASP A 736 -41.62 -24.43 -13.55
CA ASP A 736 -40.44 -23.56 -13.54
C ASP A 736 -40.90 -22.10 -13.75
N PHE A 737 -40.64 -21.29 -12.73
CA PHE A 737 -40.82 -19.84 -12.72
C PHE A 737 -39.46 -19.18 -13.09
N GLN A 738 -39.41 -18.03 -13.77
CA GLN A 738 -38.18 -17.51 -14.41
C GLN A 738 -37.81 -16.02 -14.22
N SER A 739 -38.40 -15.04 -14.94
CA SER A 739 -37.81 -13.68 -15.08
C SER A 739 -38.63 -12.48 -15.61
N SER A 740 -39.71 -12.63 -16.39
CA SER A 740 -40.39 -11.51 -17.14
C SER A 740 -41.90 -11.76 -17.33
N ILE A 741 -42.43 -12.44 -16.32
CA ILE A 741 -43.49 -13.46 -16.29
C ILE A 741 -44.80 -13.35 -15.38
N PHE A 742 -45.17 -12.41 -14.41
CA PHE A 742 -46.47 -12.09 -13.62
C PHE A 742 -46.79 -10.57 -13.58
N ASN A 743 -45.87 -9.78 -12.99
CA ASN A 743 -46.04 -8.64 -12.05
C ASN A 743 -47.32 -7.75 -12.05
N GLU A 744 -47.93 -7.33 -13.16
CA GLU A 744 -49.05 -6.36 -13.18
C GLU A 744 -50.43 -6.99 -12.84
N LEU A 745 -50.38 -8.03 -12.01
CA LEU A 745 -51.41 -8.42 -11.03
C LEU A 745 -51.71 -7.31 -10.00
N SER A 746 -51.56 -6.02 -10.32
CA SER A 746 -51.39 -4.97 -9.29
C SER A 746 -52.55 -4.85 -8.30
N ASN A 747 -53.74 -5.26 -8.73
CA ASN A 747 -54.97 -5.22 -7.95
C ASN A 747 -55.37 -6.58 -7.32
N LEU A 748 -54.49 -7.59 -7.30
CA LEU A 748 -54.78 -8.93 -6.79
C LEU A 748 -54.99 -8.98 -5.26
N GLN A 749 -56.23 -9.05 -4.79
CA GLN A 749 -56.52 -8.61 -3.42
C GLN A 749 -56.18 -9.59 -2.29
N LYS A 750 -55.95 -10.90 -2.54
CA LYS A 750 -55.91 -11.90 -1.45
C LYS A 750 -54.91 -13.07 -1.52
N LEU A 751 -54.88 -13.87 -2.60
CA LEU A 751 -54.45 -15.27 -2.47
C LEU A 751 -53.73 -15.83 -3.70
N LEU A 752 -52.72 -16.68 -3.47
CA LEU A 752 -52.02 -17.47 -4.49
C LEU A 752 -51.91 -18.94 -4.04
N ILE A 753 -52.25 -19.87 -4.94
CA ILE A 753 -52.21 -21.32 -4.71
C ILE A 753 -51.47 -21.97 -5.89
N LEU A 754 -50.51 -22.85 -5.60
CA LEU A 754 -49.61 -23.47 -6.57
C LEU A 754 -49.45 -24.98 -6.34
N LYS A 755 -49.46 -25.79 -7.40
CA LYS A 755 -49.40 -27.27 -7.32
C LYS A 755 -48.77 -27.88 -8.58
N SER A 756 -47.80 -28.79 -8.43
CA SER A 756 -47.00 -29.33 -9.56
C SER A 756 -46.22 -30.62 -9.23
N SER A 757 -45.57 -31.24 -10.23
CA SER A 757 -44.65 -32.38 -10.02
C SER A 757 -43.23 -31.97 -9.58
N LYS A 758 -42.79 -30.77 -9.96
CA LYS A 758 -41.71 -29.99 -9.32
C LYS A 758 -42.04 -28.51 -9.48
N VAL A 759 -41.68 -27.68 -8.50
CA VAL A 759 -41.85 -26.22 -8.51
C VAL A 759 -40.50 -25.54 -8.34
N THR A 760 -40.14 -24.60 -9.21
CA THR A 760 -38.85 -23.90 -9.21
C THR A 760 -39.09 -22.40 -9.29
N PHE A 761 -39.21 -21.69 -8.16
CA PHE A 761 -39.30 -20.22 -8.16
C PHE A 761 -38.01 -19.64 -8.79
N GLY A 762 -38.13 -18.74 -9.77
CA GLY A 762 -37.04 -18.12 -10.54
C GLY A 762 -36.37 -16.93 -9.86
N GLU A 763 -35.81 -16.00 -10.64
CA GLU A 763 -35.17 -14.78 -10.12
C GLU A 763 -36.10 -13.56 -10.18
N ASN A 764 -36.28 -12.89 -9.03
CA ASN A 764 -37.18 -11.72 -8.83
C ASN A 764 -38.67 -11.99 -9.16
N VAL A 765 -39.19 -13.17 -8.78
CA VAL A 765 -40.53 -13.70 -9.12
C VAL A 765 -41.72 -12.83 -8.68
N PHE A 766 -41.64 -12.10 -7.57
CA PHE A 766 -42.71 -11.24 -7.06
C PHE A 766 -42.20 -9.90 -6.55
N GLY A 767 -42.65 -8.81 -7.17
CA GLY A 767 -42.25 -7.45 -6.82
C GLY A 767 -42.79 -6.89 -5.50
N GLN A 768 -42.06 -5.93 -4.95
CA GLN A 768 -42.14 -5.54 -3.52
C GLN A 768 -43.51 -5.04 -3.06
N GLN A 769 -44.21 -4.30 -3.92
CA GLN A 769 -45.50 -3.69 -3.60
C GLN A 769 -46.71 -4.58 -3.89
N ASN A 770 -46.54 -5.84 -4.34
CA ASN A 770 -47.69 -6.75 -4.47
C ASN A 770 -48.38 -6.93 -3.09
N ILE A 771 -49.69 -7.18 -3.07
CA ILE A 771 -50.53 -7.20 -1.85
C ILE A 771 -50.94 -8.63 -1.42
N LEU A 772 -50.38 -9.64 -2.07
CA LEU A 772 -50.54 -11.07 -1.75
C LEU A 772 -50.13 -11.41 -0.31
N SER A 773 -51.05 -11.93 0.51
CA SER A 773 -50.79 -12.19 1.94
C SER A 773 -50.48 -13.64 2.31
N GLU A 774 -50.83 -14.64 1.48
CA GLU A 774 -50.58 -16.06 1.79
C GLU A 774 -50.22 -16.87 0.55
N ILE A 775 -49.22 -17.75 0.69
CA ILE A 775 -48.76 -18.68 -0.35
C ILE A 775 -48.77 -20.11 0.20
N ASN A 776 -49.38 -21.04 -0.56
CA ASN A 776 -49.35 -22.48 -0.26
C ASN A 776 -48.88 -23.28 -1.49
N VAL A 777 -47.86 -24.11 -1.30
CA VAL A 777 -47.19 -24.90 -2.35
C VAL A 777 -47.19 -26.38 -1.98
N THR A 778 -47.54 -27.26 -2.93
CA THR A 778 -47.43 -28.72 -2.76
C THR A 778 -46.80 -29.35 -4.00
N SER A 779 -45.64 -29.98 -3.82
CA SER A 779 -44.88 -30.63 -4.88
C SER A 779 -43.80 -31.57 -4.33
N PRO A 780 -43.49 -32.73 -4.96
CA PRO A 780 -42.40 -33.61 -4.55
C PRO A 780 -41.03 -32.91 -4.42
N SER A 781 -40.75 -31.96 -5.31
CA SER A 781 -39.50 -31.20 -5.40
C SER A 781 -39.79 -29.70 -5.53
N ILE A 782 -39.08 -28.89 -4.75
CA ILE A 782 -39.26 -27.45 -4.64
C ILE A 782 -37.88 -26.77 -4.70
N ILE A 783 -37.71 -25.78 -5.57
CA ILE A 783 -36.57 -24.86 -5.59
C ILE A 783 -37.11 -23.44 -5.40
N PHE A 784 -36.40 -22.65 -4.62
CA PHE A 784 -36.45 -21.20 -4.67
C PHE A 784 -35.08 -20.72 -5.20
N ASN A 785 -35.03 -20.07 -6.35
CA ASN A 785 -33.82 -19.45 -6.88
C ASN A 785 -33.62 -18.05 -6.26
N PRO A 786 -32.49 -17.36 -6.56
CA PRO A 786 -32.23 -16.03 -6.02
C PRO A 786 -33.41 -15.03 -6.17
N HIS A 787 -33.53 -14.05 -5.28
CA HIS A 787 -34.50 -12.94 -5.28
C HIS A 787 -36.00 -13.27 -5.39
N CYS A 788 -36.46 -14.54 -5.36
CA CYS A 788 -37.82 -14.86 -5.84
C CYS A 788 -39.00 -14.08 -5.20
N PHE A 789 -38.93 -13.70 -3.92
CA PHE A 789 -39.92 -12.88 -3.23
C PHE A 789 -39.29 -11.61 -2.62
N ASP A 790 -38.22 -11.10 -3.22
CA ASP A 790 -37.43 -9.97 -2.70
C ASP A 790 -38.25 -8.68 -2.56
N GLY A 791 -38.74 -8.45 -1.34
CA GLY A 791 -39.44 -7.25 -0.91
C GLY A 791 -40.94 -7.42 -0.66
N LEU A 792 -41.49 -8.64 -0.71
CA LEU A 792 -42.93 -8.86 -0.62
C LEU A 792 -43.49 -8.61 0.79
N GLN A 793 -43.57 -7.35 1.21
CA GLN A 793 -43.97 -6.91 2.55
C GLN A 793 -45.44 -7.21 2.90
N SER A 794 -46.26 -7.67 1.95
CA SER A 794 -47.63 -8.11 2.20
C SER A 794 -47.72 -9.54 2.77
N LEU A 795 -46.73 -10.39 2.48
CA LEU A 795 -46.78 -11.82 2.72
C LEU A 795 -46.67 -12.15 4.21
N GLU A 796 -47.66 -12.84 4.77
CA GLU A 796 -47.74 -13.16 6.21
C GLU A 796 -47.39 -14.62 6.53
N LYS A 797 -47.56 -15.54 5.56
CA LYS A 797 -47.40 -17.01 5.75
C LYS A 797 -47.01 -17.75 4.46
N ILE A 798 -46.10 -18.73 4.61
CA ILE A 798 -45.73 -19.73 3.58
C ILE A 798 -45.90 -21.15 4.13
N VAL A 799 -46.42 -22.07 3.31
CA VAL A 799 -46.37 -23.52 3.55
C VAL A 799 -45.81 -24.24 2.32
N ALA A 800 -44.76 -25.03 2.51
CA ALA A 800 -44.10 -25.81 1.46
C ALA A 800 -44.12 -27.31 1.80
N ASN A 801 -44.98 -28.05 1.10
CA ASN A 801 -45.16 -29.49 1.28
C ASN A 801 -44.40 -30.27 0.19
N GLY A 802 -43.10 -30.47 0.42
CA GLY A 802 -42.14 -31.06 -0.52
C GLY A 802 -40.71 -31.11 0.01
N ILE A 803 -39.78 -31.69 -0.76
CA ILE A 803 -38.33 -31.53 -0.56
C ILE A 803 -37.91 -30.18 -1.16
N VAL A 804 -37.21 -29.34 -0.39
CA VAL A 804 -36.65 -28.08 -0.87
C VAL A 804 -35.20 -28.33 -1.33
N GLU A 805 -34.97 -28.46 -2.64
CA GLU A 805 -33.64 -28.68 -3.24
C GLU A 805 -32.74 -27.45 -3.15
N LYS A 806 -33.32 -26.23 -3.13
CA LYS A 806 -32.56 -24.99 -2.98
C LYS A 806 -33.43 -23.86 -2.41
N VAL A 807 -32.82 -23.02 -1.58
CA VAL A 807 -33.26 -21.64 -1.32
C VAL A 807 -32.15 -20.72 -1.78
N GLY A 808 -32.44 -19.83 -2.73
CA GLY A 808 -31.49 -19.03 -3.46
C GLY A 808 -31.22 -17.65 -2.86
N GLU A 809 -30.19 -17.00 -3.39
CA GLU A 809 -29.68 -15.70 -2.93
C GLU A 809 -30.75 -14.58 -2.99
N TYR A 810 -31.24 -14.03 -1.87
CA TYR A 810 -32.39 -13.09 -1.75
C TYR A 810 -33.81 -13.68 -1.90
N SER A 811 -33.99 -15.01 -1.94
CA SER A 811 -35.30 -15.69 -2.15
C SER A 811 -36.53 -15.08 -1.45
N PHE A 812 -36.39 -14.61 -0.22
CA PHE A 812 -37.44 -13.97 0.59
C PHE A 812 -36.87 -12.74 1.29
N ASN A 813 -35.98 -11.99 0.61
CA ASN A 813 -35.56 -10.70 1.12
C ASN A 813 -36.79 -9.79 1.36
N ASN A 814 -36.71 -8.88 2.33
CA ASN A 814 -37.68 -7.85 2.73
C ASN A 814 -39.18 -8.27 2.70
N CYS A 815 -39.47 -9.53 3.01
CA CYS A 815 -40.82 -10.02 3.29
C CYS A 815 -41.24 -9.63 4.73
N SER A 816 -41.34 -8.33 5.02
CA SER A 816 -41.37 -7.80 6.39
C SER A 816 -42.51 -8.34 7.29
N LYS A 817 -43.64 -8.73 6.71
CA LYS A 817 -44.76 -9.37 7.43
C LYS A 817 -44.65 -10.88 7.63
N LEU A 818 -43.71 -11.56 6.98
CA LEU A 818 -43.67 -13.03 6.91
C LEU A 818 -43.41 -13.60 8.30
N SER A 819 -44.46 -14.14 8.92
CA SER A 819 -44.44 -14.54 10.33
C SER A 819 -44.22 -16.04 10.55
N LYS A 820 -44.63 -16.85 9.55
CA LYS A 820 -44.61 -18.32 9.62
C LYS A 820 -44.17 -18.95 8.30
N ILE A 821 -43.22 -19.86 8.39
CA ILE A 821 -42.71 -20.67 7.27
C ILE A 821 -42.72 -22.14 7.69
N ASP A 822 -43.64 -22.93 7.12
CA ASP A 822 -43.71 -24.38 7.35
C ASP A 822 -43.03 -25.14 6.21
N PHE A 823 -41.75 -25.49 6.35
CA PHE A 823 -41.03 -26.41 5.45
C PHE A 823 -41.12 -27.83 6.01
N ILE A 824 -41.86 -28.72 5.32
CA ILE A 824 -42.34 -29.98 5.92
C ILE A 824 -41.31 -31.12 5.77
N SER A 825 -40.50 -31.13 4.71
CA SER A 825 -39.45 -32.14 4.45
C SER A 825 -38.05 -31.50 4.33
N ASN A 826 -37.05 -32.25 3.83
CA ASN A 826 -35.65 -31.83 3.81
C ASN A 826 -35.35 -30.59 2.94
N VAL A 827 -34.37 -29.78 3.37
CA VAL A 827 -33.90 -28.55 2.69
C VAL A 827 -32.40 -28.66 2.33
N GLN A 828 -32.00 -28.66 1.05
CA GLN A 828 -30.62 -29.05 0.67
C GLN A 828 -29.62 -27.89 0.62
N THR A 829 -30.00 -26.68 0.16
CA THR A 829 -29.15 -25.48 0.18
C THR A 829 -29.92 -24.23 0.65
N ILE A 830 -29.20 -23.27 1.25
CA ILE A 830 -29.69 -21.90 1.52
C ILE A 830 -28.57 -20.93 1.16
N GLU A 831 -28.84 -20.02 0.23
CA GLU A 831 -27.87 -19.09 -0.35
C GLU A 831 -28.04 -17.67 0.21
N ASP A 832 -27.47 -16.68 -0.48
CA ASP A 832 -27.03 -15.42 0.10
C ASP A 832 -28.20 -14.44 0.22
N SER A 833 -28.61 -13.98 1.40
CA SER A 833 -29.77 -13.08 1.61
C SER A 833 -31.15 -13.75 1.51
N SER A 834 -31.22 -15.09 1.40
CA SER A 834 -32.46 -15.88 1.22
C SER A 834 -33.69 -15.50 2.05
N PHE A 835 -33.56 -14.86 3.22
CA PHE A 835 -34.64 -14.35 4.07
C PHE A 835 -34.25 -13.01 4.72
N ASN A 836 -33.42 -12.18 4.08
CA ASN A 836 -33.11 -10.84 4.62
C ASN A 836 -34.41 -10.03 4.85
N GLU A 837 -34.43 -9.09 5.79
CA GLU A 837 -35.55 -8.19 6.11
C GLU A 837 -36.93 -8.86 6.34
N CYS A 838 -36.99 -10.17 6.60
CA CYS A 838 -38.17 -10.92 7.08
C CYS A 838 -38.51 -10.54 8.54
N SER A 839 -38.81 -9.27 8.80
CA SER A 839 -38.79 -8.69 10.15
C SER A 839 -39.79 -9.30 11.13
N SER A 840 -40.86 -9.93 10.64
CA SER A 840 -41.89 -10.58 11.47
C SER A 840 -41.72 -12.08 11.71
N LEU A 841 -40.71 -12.72 11.13
CA LEU A 841 -40.50 -14.17 11.21
C LEU A 841 -40.14 -14.57 12.64
N LEU A 842 -40.91 -15.46 13.28
CA LEU A 842 -40.77 -15.72 14.72
C LEU A 842 -39.81 -16.88 15.06
N ASN A 843 -39.94 -18.01 14.38
CA ASN A 843 -39.13 -19.22 14.59
C ASN A 843 -38.96 -19.96 13.27
N PHE A 844 -37.80 -20.59 13.05
CA PHE A 844 -37.55 -21.40 11.85
C PHE A 844 -36.87 -22.73 12.17
N THR A 845 -37.22 -23.79 11.43
CA THR A 845 -36.66 -25.14 11.63
C THR A 845 -36.30 -25.74 10.29
N ILE A 846 -35.01 -26.02 10.13
CA ILE A 846 -34.41 -26.59 8.93
C ILE A 846 -34.03 -28.04 9.25
N LYS A 847 -34.54 -28.98 8.44
CA LYS A 847 -34.16 -30.40 8.48
C LYS A 847 -33.38 -30.71 7.22
N SER A 848 -32.18 -31.28 7.31
CA SER A 848 -31.39 -31.60 6.12
C SER A 848 -30.29 -32.62 6.38
N ASP A 849 -30.24 -33.69 5.60
CA ASP A 849 -29.12 -34.63 5.68
C ASP A 849 -27.85 -34.11 4.96
N ASN A 850 -27.92 -32.99 4.21
CA ASN A 850 -26.84 -32.54 3.31
C ASN A 850 -26.48 -31.04 3.36
N LEU A 851 -27.21 -30.18 4.07
CA LEU A 851 -26.97 -28.73 4.10
C LEU A 851 -25.62 -28.36 4.73
N ASN A 852 -24.77 -27.66 3.96
CA ASN A 852 -23.39 -27.29 4.34
C ASN A 852 -23.02 -25.80 4.16
N LYS A 853 -23.87 -24.94 3.57
CA LYS A 853 -23.75 -23.47 3.55
C LYS A 853 -25.11 -22.81 3.88
N LEU A 854 -25.09 -21.73 4.68
CA LEU A 854 -26.06 -20.64 4.65
C LEU A 854 -25.37 -19.42 4.05
N GLY A 855 -25.99 -18.74 3.10
CA GLY A 855 -25.33 -17.67 2.35
C GLY A 855 -25.17 -16.32 3.04
N ASN A 856 -24.49 -15.39 2.35
CA ASN A 856 -24.23 -14.04 2.81
C ASN A 856 -25.55 -13.27 3.02
N SER A 857 -25.89 -12.87 4.25
CA SER A 857 -27.13 -12.18 4.67
C SER A 857 -28.40 -13.04 4.76
N ALA A 858 -28.31 -14.37 4.69
CA ALA A 858 -29.44 -15.29 4.48
C ALA A 858 -30.69 -15.14 5.38
N PHE A 859 -30.62 -14.42 6.49
CA PHE A 859 -31.68 -14.06 7.44
C PHE A 859 -31.44 -12.68 8.08
N LYS A 860 -30.67 -11.80 7.44
CA LYS A 860 -30.38 -10.44 7.94
C LYS A 860 -31.69 -9.68 8.22
N ASN A 861 -31.71 -8.72 9.12
CA ASN A 861 -32.87 -7.92 9.53
C ASN A 861 -34.16 -8.73 9.87
N CYS A 862 -34.08 -10.03 10.20
CA CYS A 862 -35.22 -10.80 10.74
C CYS A 862 -35.48 -10.44 12.20
N GLN A 863 -36.00 -9.23 12.44
CA GLN A 863 -35.99 -8.60 13.76
C GLN A 863 -36.69 -9.41 14.87
N LYS A 864 -37.80 -10.11 14.57
CA LYS A 864 -38.55 -10.96 15.52
C LYS A 864 -38.09 -12.43 15.60
N LEU A 865 -37.00 -12.82 14.92
CA LEU A 865 -36.61 -14.22 14.78
C LEU A 865 -35.90 -14.76 16.01
N GLN A 866 -36.66 -15.39 16.92
CA GLN A 866 -36.24 -15.78 18.25
C GLN A 866 -35.39 -17.05 18.30
N ASN A 867 -35.71 -18.07 17.49
CA ASN A 867 -35.00 -19.36 17.47
C ASN A 867 -34.85 -19.93 16.07
N ILE A 868 -33.69 -20.54 15.80
CA ILE A 868 -33.43 -21.35 14.61
C ILE A 868 -32.85 -22.71 15.02
N THR A 869 -33.39 -23.79 14.45
CA THR A 869 -32.85 -25.15 14.62
C THR A 869 -32.50 -25.73 13.26
N ILE A 870 -31.25 -26.19 13.10
CA ILE A 870 -30.70 -26.75 11.88
C ILE A 870 -30.18 -28.17 12.17
N ASN A 871 -30.97 -29.16 11.79
CA ASN A 871 -30.58 -30.55 11.93
C ASN A 871 -29.81 -30.99 10.68
N SER A 872 -28.47 -30.88 10.71
CA SER A 872 -27.55 -31.34 9.65
C SER A 872 -26.35 -32.13 10.23
N PRO A 873 -25.91 -33.22 9.60
CA PRO A 873 -24.77 -34.03 10.07
C PRO A 873 -23.40 -33.51 9.60
N GLN A 874 -23.34 -32.47 8.77
CA GLN A 874 -22.09 -31.96 8.17
C GLN A 874 -21.63 -30.64 8.82
N ASN A 875 -20.42 -30.16 8.48
CA ASN A 875 -19.99 -28.80 8.84
C ASN A 875 -20.78 -27.76 8.03
N LEU A 876 -21.26 -26.70 8.68
CA LEU A 876 -22.08 -25.64 8.08
C LEU A 876 -21.31 -24.32 7.99
N SER A 877 -21.25 -23.71 6.80
CA SER A 877 -20.69 -22.37 6.60
C SER A 877 -21.80 -21.31 6.62
N ILE A 878 -21.89 -20.53 7.69
CA ILE A 878 -22.81 -19.40 7.85
C ILE A 878 -22.09 -18.14 7.34
N SER A 879 -22.50 -17.59 6.22
CA SER A 879 -21.68 -16.63 5.48
C SER A 879 -21.99 -15.16 5.85
N ASP A 880 -21.40 -14.20 5.13
CA ASP A 880 -21.28 -12.80 5.53
C ASP A 880 -22.64 -12.12 5.76
N HIS A 881 -22.89 -11.53 6.91
CA HIS A 881 -24.14 -10.91 7.36
C HIS A 881 -25.28 -11.87 7.67
N CYS A 882 -25.10 -13.21 7.60
CA CYS A 882 -26.20 -14.19 7.60
C CYS A 882 -27.39 -13.86 8.52
N PHE A 883 -27.17 -13.56 9.80
CA PHE A 883 -28.21 -13.21 10.79
C PHE A 883 -28.13 -11.75 11.27
N CYS A 884 -27.37 -10.89 10.59
CA CYS A 884 -27.17 -9.50 10.98
C CYS A 884 -28.52 -8.80 11.28
N SER A 885 -28.69 -8.18 12.45
CA SER A 885 -29.90 -7.47 12.92
C SER A 885 -31.13 -8.35 13.18
N CYS A 886 -30.96 -9.65 13.46
CA CYS A 886 -31.99 -10.45 14.14
C CYS A 886 -32.10 -10.07 15.63
N TYR A 887 -32.69 -8.91 15.93
CA TYR A 887 -32.70 -8.33 17.29
C TYR A 887 -33.24 -9.27 18.37
N GLU A 888 -34.33 -9.99 18.09
CA GLU A 888 -34.94 -10.92 19.05
C GLU A 888 -34.31 -12.31 19.12
N MET A 889 -33.33 -12.65 18.26
CA MET A 889 -32.71 -13.98 18.25
C MET A 889 -32.07 -14.29 19.58
N THR A 890 -32.43 -15.43 20.17
CA THR A 890 -31.89 -15.90 21.46
C THR A 890 -30.96 -17.09 21.31
N PHE A 891 -31.24 -17.98 20.35
CA PHE A 891 -30.63 -19.30 20.24
C PHE A 891 -30.57 -19.83 18.80
N LEU A 892 -29.40 -20.38 18.43
CA LEU A 892 -29.19 -21.17 17.21
C LEU A 892 -28.68 -22.57 17.59
N ASN A 893 -29.35 -23.60 17.09
CA ASN A 893 -28.94 -24.99 17.25
C ASN A 893 -28.48 -25.59 15.91
N SER A 894 -27.24 -26.07 15.84
CA SER A 894 -26.61 -26.61 14.62
C SER A 894 -25.33 -27.41 14.96
N SER A 895 -24.76 -28.06 13.94
CA SER A 895 -23.45 -28.74 13.93
C SER A 895 -22.24 -27.78 13.99
N ASN A 896 -21.05 -28.19 13.53
CA ASN A 896 -19.85 -27.33 13.49
C ASN A 896 -20.03 -26.15 12.50
N LEU A 897 -19.56 -24.95 12.84
CA LEU A 897 -19.87 -23.70 12.12
C LEU A 897 -18.63 -22.97 11.59
N ASN A 898 -18.64 -22.46 10.36
CA ASN A 898 -17.71 -21.41 9.89
C ASN A 898 -18.49 -20.11 9.70
N LEU A 899 -17.97 -18.96 10.16
CA LEU A 899 -18.74 -17.70 10.22
C LEU A 899 -18.13 -16.57 9.37
N GLY A 900 -18.94 -16.00 8.48
CA GLY A 900 -18.62 -14.90 7.56
C GLY A 900 -18.74 -13.49 8.16
N GLN A 901 -18.31 -12.48 7.41
CA GLN A 901 -18.19 -11.09 7.86
C GLN A 901 -19.58 -10.54 8.25
N PHE A 902 -19.77 -9.98 9.45
CA PHE A 902 -21.08 -9.56 10.01
C PHE A 902 -22.09 -10.70 10.31
N SER A 903 -21.70 -11.99 10.33
CA SER A 903 -22.63 -13.15 10.39
C SER A 903 -23.77 -13.11 11.42
N PHE A 904 -23.63 -12.40 12.55
CA PHE A 904 -24.65 -12.16 13.59
C PHE A 904 -24.65 -10.68 14.04
N HIS A 905 -24.14 -9.75 13.22
CA HIS A 905 -23.99 -8.33 13.59
C HIS A 905 -25.31 -7.70 14.03
N ASN A 906 -25.44 -7.22 15.26
CA ASN A 906 -26.65 -6.70 15.92
C ASN A 906 -27.72 -7.76 16.28
N CYS A 907 -27.37 -9.04 16.48
CA CYS A 907 -28.28 -9.98 17.15
C CYS A 907 -28.37 -9.66 18.67
N LYS A 908 -29.05 -8.58 19.02
CA LYS A 908 -29.06 -7.98 20.38
C LYS A 908 -29.41 -8.97 21.50
N ASN A 909 -30.36 -9.88 21.27
CA ASN A 909 -30.79 -10.86 22.28
C ASN A 909 -30.00 -12.19 22.27
N LEU A 910 -29.02 -12.37 21.38
CA LEU A 910 -28.37 -13.67 21.14
C LEU A 910 -27.49 -14.06 22.32
N ARG A 911 -27.84 -15.15 23.02
CA ARG A 911 -27.13 -15.57 24.23
C ARG A 911 -26.17 -16.74 24.00
N ASN A 912 -26.54 -17.67 23.11
CA ASN A 912 -25.82 -18.94 22.95
C ASN A 912 -26.04 -19.55 21.55
N ILE A 913 -25.03 -20.28 21.07
CA ILE A 913 -25.06 -21.08 19.84
C ILE A 913 -24.58 -22.48 20.22
N SER A 914 -25.39 -23.53 20.06
CA SER A 914 -25.05 -24.89 20.53
C SER A 914 -24.23 -25.73 19.54
N GLY A 915 -23.50 -25.08 18.63
CA GLY A 915 -22.61 -25.70 17.64
C GLY A 915 -21.16 -25.27 17.82
N ASN A 916 -20.20 -26.11 17.43
CA ASN A 916 -18.77 -25.82 17.56
C ASN A 916 -18.29 -24.85 16.46
N ILE A 917 -18.04 -23.60 16.80
CA ILE A 917 -17.55 -22.60 15.85
C ILE A 917 -16.08 -22.91 15.52
N LEU A 918 -15.76 -22.99 14.24
CA LEU A 918 -14.43 -23.29 13.69
C LEU A 918 -13.69 -22.01 13.33
N SER A 919 -14.34 -21.09 12.63
CA SER A 919 -13.77 -19.81 12.13
C SER A 919 -14.76 -18.66 12.25
N VAL A 920 -14.25 -17.42 12.29
CA VAL A 920 -15.02 -16.16 12.29
C VAL A 920 -14.33 -15.09 11.45
N SER A 921 -15.09 -14.08 11.05
CA SER A 921 -14.68 -12.97 10.17
C SER A 921 -14.99 -11.59 10.80
N SER A 922 -14.66 -10.48 10.14
CA SER A 922 -14.87 -9.12 10.71
C SER A 922 -16.34 -8.87 11.06
N TYR A 923 -16.63 -8.12 12.11
CA TYR A 923 -17.98 -7.84 12.63
C TYR A 923 -18.85 -9.08 12.97
N SER A 924 -18.35 -10.32 12.96
CA SER A 924 -19.18 -11.54 13.03
C SER A 924 -20.24 -11.57 14.15
N PHE A 925 -19.97 -10.91 15.28
CA PHE A 925 -20.88 -10.74 16.42
C PHE A 925 -21.02 -9.27 16.87
N SER A 926 -20.53 -8.29 16.10
CA SER A 926 -20.60 -6.85 16.48
C SER A 926 -22.05 -6.49 16.85
N GLY A 927 -22.35 -5.96 18.03
CA GLY A 927 -23.72 -5.61 18.47
C GLY A 927 -24.54 -6.76 19.07
N CYS A 928 -23.96 -7.93 19.33
CA CYS A 928 -24.60 -9.00 20.11
C CYS A 928 -24.64 -8.65 21.62
N GLU A 929 -25.47 -7.68 21.99
CA GLU A 929 -25.53 -7.10 23.34
C GLU A 929 -25.77 -8.11 24.49
N SER A 930 -26.47 -9.22 24.22
CA SER A 930 -26.78 -10.29 25.18
C SER A 930 -25.86 -11.51 25.11
N LEU A 931 -24.82 -11.52 24.26
CA LEU A 931 -23.91 -12.66 24.14
C LEU A 931 -23.03 -12.74 25.39
N GLU A 932 -23.14 -13.81 26.18
CA GLU A 932 -22.40 -13.94 27.45
C GLU A 932 -21.09 -14.73 27.32
N LEU A 933 -21.07 -15.74 26.45
CA LEU A 933 -19.93 -16.64 26.25
C LEU A 933 -19.84 -17.04 24.78
N ILE A 934 -18.61 -17.15 24.25
CA ILE A 934 -18.35 -17.76 22.95
C ILE A 934 -17.09 -18.64 22.98
N GLN A 935 -17.10 -19.72 22.20
CA GLN A 935 -15.97 -20.63 22.01
C GLN A 935 -15.72 -20.88 20.51
N ILE A 936 -14.46 -20.75 20.06
CA ILE A 936 -14.06 -20.93 18.66
C ILE A 936 -12.82 -21.83 18.57
N SER A 937 -12.86 -22.89 17.77
CA SER A 937 -11.85 -23.95 17.76
C SER A 937 -10.59 -23.64 16.92
N ASN A 938 -10.67 -22.88 15.83
CA ASN A 938 -9.55 -22.72 14.89
C ASN A 938 -9.29 -21.24 14.53
N LEU A 939 -9.24 -20.37 15.54
CA LEU A 939 -8.96 -18.94 15.35
C LEU A 939 -7.54 -18.56 15.76
N GLU A 940 -6.83 -17.89 14.84
CA GLU A 940 -5.49 -17.30 15.07
C GLU A 940 -5.51 -15.77 14.96
N ILE A 941 -6.43 -15.19 14.19
CA ILE A 941 -6.65 -13.74 14.06
C ILE A 941 -8.08 -13.45 14.52
N VAL A 942 -8.26 -12.53 15.47
CA VAL A 942 -9.59 -11.96 15.77
C VAL A 942 -9.82 -10.79 14.81
N PRO A 943 -10.73 -10.91 13.84
CA PRO A 943 -10.82 -9.90 12.77
C PRO A 943 -11.51 -8.61 13.25
N SER A 944 -11.44 -7.56 12.43
CA SER A 944 -11.87 -6.21 12.84
C SER A 944 -13.34 -6.17 13.27
N HIS A 945 -13.66 -5.43 14.33
CA HIS A 945 -14.98 -5.30 14.93
C HIS A 945 -15.65 -6.63 15.36
N CYS A 946 -14.97 -7.79 15.34
CA CYS A 946 -15.62 -9.11 15.45
C CYS A 946 -16.59 -9.27 16.64
N PHE A 947 -16.29 -8.66 17.79
CA PHE A 947 -17.12 -8.65 19.01
C PHE A 947 -17.45 -7.24 19.50
N GLU A 948 -17.33 -6.21 18.64
CA GLU A 948 -17.71 -4.84 18.97
C GLU A 948 -19.10 -4.78 19.63
N ASN A 949 -19.34 -3.88 20.59
CA ASN A 949 -20.63 -3.68 21.28
C ASN A 949 -21.25 -4.95 21.90
N CYS A 950 -20.50 -6.05 22.10
CA CYS A 950 -20.97 -7.23 22.84
C CYS A 950 -20.99 -6.95 24.36
N ILE A 951 -21.88 -6.07 24.81
CA ILE A 951 -21.86 -5.53 26.18
C ILE A 951 -22.04 -6.57 27.30
N SER A 952 -22.57 -7.76 26.97
CA SER A 952 -22.69 -8.88 27.91
C SER A 952 -21.57 -9.91 27.90
N LEU A 953 -20.61 -9.80 26.98
CA LEU A 953 -19.59 -10.82 26.77
C LEU A 953 -18.66 -10.89 27.97
N GLN A 954 -18.73 -12.00 28.72
CA GLN A 954 -17.91 -12.26 29.90
C GLN A 954 -16.71 -13.14 29.57
N LYS A 955 -16.87 -14.09 28.63
CA LYS A 955 -15.87 -15.12 28.36
C LYS A 955 -15.71 -15.44 26.87
N PHE A 956 -14.49 -15.25 26.39
CA PHE A 956 -14.03 -15.67 25.06
C PHE A 956 -13.09 -16.88 25.20
N ILE A 957 -13.32 -17.93 24.43
CA ILE A 957 -12.54 -19.18 24.47
C ILE A 957 -12.03 -19.53 23.08
N THR A 958 -10.74 -19.83 22.95
CA THR A 958 -10.15 -20.41 21.74
C THR A 958 -9.24 -21.60 22.08
N MET A 959 -9.18 -22.57 21.18
CA MET A 959 -8.27 -23.74 21.28
C MET A 959 -6.88 -23.46 20.66
N LYS A 960 -6.75 -22.38 19.89
CA LYS A 960 -5.47 -21.89 19.32
C LYS A 960 -5.00 -20.61 20.01
N LYS A 961 -3.72 -20.27 19.82
CA LYS A 961 -3.16 -18.98 20.27
C LYS A 961 -3.51 -17.87 19.28
N ILE A 962 -3.94 -16.73 19.80
CA ILE A 962 -4.22 -15.53 18.99
C ILE A 962 -2.89 -14.83 18.67
N GLN A 963 -2.67 -14.56 17.39
CA GLN A 963 -1.53 -13.82 16.84
C GLN A 963 -1.89 -12.36 16.54
N GLU A 964 -3.16 -12.07 16.27
CA GLU A 964 -3.64 -10.72 15.97
C GLU A 964 -5.05 -10.48 16.52
N VAL A 965 -5.31 -9.25 16.96
CA VAL A 965 -6.66 -8.70 17.16
C VAL A 965 -6.75 -7.42 16.34
N SER A 966 -7.46 -7.45 15.21
CA SER A 966 -7.59 -6.31 14.31
C SER A 966 -8.56 -5.25 14.89
N ASP A 967 -8.60 -4.06 14.29
CA ASP A 967 -9.27 -2.85 14.81
C ASP A 967 -10.68 -3.10 15.35
N TYR A 968 -11.05 -2.49 16.48
CA TYR A 968 -12.33 -2.63 17.18
C TYR A 968 -12.72 -4.09 17.58
N GLY A 969 -11.83 -5.08 17.48
CA GLY A 969 -12.14 -6.52 17.63
C GLY A 969 -12.98 -6.93 18.86
N PHE A 970 -12.86 -6.23 19.99
CA PHE A 970 -13.68 -6.32 21.22
C PHE A 970 -14.09 -4.93 21.74
N TYR A 971 -14.30 -3.95 20.85
CA TYR A 971 -14.71 -2.60 21.24
C TYR A 971 -15.99 -2.64 22.09
N ASN A 972 -16.05 -1.89 23.19
CA ASN A 972 -17.24 -1.79 24.03
C ASN A 972 -17.77 -3.16 24.55
N CYS A 973 -16.87 -4.02 25.04
CA CYS A 973 -17.20 -5.22 25.83
C CYS A 973 -16.90 -5.03 27.34
N PRO A 974 -17.62 -4.18 28.09
CA PRO A 974 -17.31 -3.85 29.49
C PRO A 974 -17.40 -5.04 30.47
N LYS A 975 -18.03 -6.16 30.10
CA LYS A 975 -18.01 -7.40 30.90
C LYS A 975 -16.83 -8.34 30.61
N LEU A 976 -16.06 -8.12 29.54
CA LEU A 976 -14.96 -9.00 29.15
C LEU A 976 -13.73 -8.69 30.01
N LYS A 977 -13.46 -9.57 30.99
CA LYS A 977 -12.38 -9.35 31.98
C LYS A 977 -11.09 -10.11 31.70
N GLU A 978 -11.19 -11.27 31.06
CA GLU A 978 -10.07 -12.17 30.81
C GLU A 978 -9.87 -12.38 29.30
N PHE A 979 -8.66 -12.11 28.82
CA PHE A 979 -8.23 -12.43 27.45
C PHE A 979 -6.79 -12.97 27.47
N LYS A 980 -6.48 -13.94 26.61
CA LYS A 980 -5.15 -14.57 26.55
C LYS A 980 -4.30 -13.97 25.44
N PHE A 981 -3.42 -13.04 25.83
CA PHE A 981 -2.47 -12.35 24.96
C PHE A 981 -1.22 -13.18 24.56
N ASP A 982 -1.35 -14.51 24.57
CA ASP A 982 -0.30 -15.47 24.27
C ASP A 982 0.08 -15.44 22.77
N ASN A 983 1.24 -14.86 22.44
CA ASN A 983 1.81 -14.70 21.10
C ASN A 983 1.19 -13.60 20.20
N VAL A 984 0.46 -12.63 20.76
CA VAL A 984 -0.12 -11.52 19.98
C VAL A 984 0.95 -10.56 19.45
N SER A 985 0.92 -10.29 18.15
CA SER A 985 1.85 -9.45 17.38
C SER A 985 1.23 -8.15 16.83
N PHE A 986 -0.11 -8.09 16.71
CA PHE A 986 -0.85 -6.88 16.37
C PHE A 986 -2.12 -6.77 17.23
N ILE A 987 -2.38 -5.57 17.76
CA ILE A 987 -3.65 -5.14 18.35
C ILE A 987 -4.01 -3.81 17.71
N GLY A 988 -5.11 -3.79 16.96
CA GLY A 988 -5.54 -2.67 16.14
C GLY A 988 -6.13 -1.49 16.91
N ASP A 989 -6.50 -0.44 16.18
CA ASP A 989 -7.13 0.76 16.71
C ASP A 989 -8.45 0.40 17.43
N PHE A 990 -8.68 1.00 18.61
CA PHE A 990 -9.85 0.75 19.49
C PHE A 990 -10.12 -0.71 19.92
N SER A 991 -9.27 -1.68 19.59
CA SER A 991 -9.58 -3.13 19.67
C SER A 991 -10.12 -3.64 21.01
N PHE A 992 -9.67 -3.10 22.14
CA PHE A 992 -10.18 -3.41 23.48
C PHE A 992 -10.68 -2.16 24.21
N SER A 993 -10.99 -1.07 23.49
CA SER A 993 -11.48 0.16 24.12
C SER A 993 -12.84 -0.07 24.78
N ASN A 994 -13.03 0.49 25.97
CA ASN A 994 -14.20 0.32 26.84
C ASN A 994 -14.50 -1.15 27.21
N THR A 995 -13.45 -1.96 27.43
CA THR A 995 -13.57 -3.34 27.94
C THR A 995 -13.37 -3.45 29.46
N GLY A 996 -13.75 -4.61 30.01
CA GLY A 996 -13.59 -4.93 31.43
C GLY A 996 -12.21 -5.50 31.83
N ILE A 997 -11.23 -5.47 30.92
CA ILE A 997 -9.91 -6.09 31.13
C ILE A 997 -9.19 -5.41 32.29
N TYR A 998 -8.79 -6.21 33.29
CA TYR A 998 -8.21 -5.70 34.53
C TYR A 998 -6.67 -5.76 34.57
N ASN A 999 -6.06 -6.61 33.74
CA ASN A 999 -4.62 -6.71 33.54
C ASN A 999 -4.26 -6.98 32.06
N LEU A 1000 -3.12 -6.46 31.61
CA LEU A 1000 -2.61 -6.67 30.26
C LEU A 1000 -1.15 -7.13 30.32
N THR A 1001 -0.83 -8.27 29.70
CA THR A 1001 0.54 -8.80 29.66
C THR A 1001 0.87 -9.27 28.24
N LEU A 1002 1.75 -8.54 27.55
CA LEU A 1002 2.18 -8.81 26.18
C LEU A 1002 3.68 -9.13 26.16
N THR A 1003 4.01 -10.40 25.93
CA THR A 1003 5.39 -10.92 26.01
C THR A 1003 6.12 -11.00 24.66
N THR A 1004 5.37 -10.92 23.56
CA THR A 1004 5.86 -10.94 22.18
C THR A 1004 6.10 -9.52 21.64
N MET A 1005 6.72 -9.39 20.46
CA MET A 1005 6.89 -8.08 19.82
C MET A 1005 5.57 -7.66 19.15
N VAL A 1006 4.92 -6.64 19.72
CA VAL A 1006 3.54 -6.27 19.35
C VAL A 1006 3.43 -4.85 18.78
N ILE A 1007 2.49 -4.65 17.86
CA ILE A 1007 1.98 -3.33 17.41
C ILE A 1007 0.71 -3.01 18.19
N LEU A 1008 0.60 -1.80 18.73
CA LEU A 1008 -0.61 -1.30 19.41
C LEU A 1008 -1.17 -0.06 18.67
N GLY A 1009 -2.42 -0.17 18.20
CA GLY A 1009 -3.17 0.89 17.51
C GLY A 1009 -3.68 2.00 18.42
N ASN A 1010 -4.23 3.07 17.83
CA ASN A 1010 -4.73 4.22 18.58
C ASN A 1010 -5.91 3.80 19.45
N TYR A 1011 -5.97 4.33 20.68
CA TYR A 1011 -7.04 4.00 21.64
C TYR A 1011 -7.22 2.49 21.93
N SER A 1012 -6.27 1.60 21.59
CA SER A 1012 -6.54 0.15 21.58
C SER A 1012 -6.93 -0.45 22.93
N PHE A 1013 -6.70 0.25 24.05
CA PHE A 1013 -7.15 -0.10 25.39
C PHE A 1013 -7.84 1.08 26.12
N ALA A 1014 -8.24 2.14 25.43
CA ALA A 1014 -8.76 3.34 26.09
C ALA A 1014 -10.13 3.11 26.74
N ASN A 1015 -10.41 3.78 27.85
CA ASN A 1015 -11.61 3.69 28.67
C ASN A 1015 -11.80 2.30 29.34
N CYS A 1016 -10.74 1.48 29.43
CA CYS A 1016 -10.73 0.26 30.22
C CYS A 1016 -10.72 0.58 31.71
N ASN A 1017 -11.88 0.97 32.24
CA ASN A 1017 -12.03 1.45 33.61
C ASN A 1017 -11.73 0.39 34.69
N GLU A 1018 -11.56 -0.89 34.34
CA GLU A 1018 -11.08 -1.94 35.23
C GLU A 1018 -9.55 -2.17 35.16
N LEU A 1019 -8.88 -1.69 34.11
CA LEU A 1019 -7.45 -1.93 33.85
C LEU A 1019 -6.59 -1.33 34.96
N SER A 1020 -5.81 -2.17 35.63
CA SER A 1020 -5.04 -1.81 36.83
C SER A 1020 -3.53 -1.91 36.65
N GLU A 1021 -3.07 -2.95 35.93
CA GLU A 1021 -1.66 -3.22 35.62
C GLU A 1021 -1.45 -3.57 34.13
N VAL A 1022 -0.39 -3.02 33.53
CA VAL A 1022 0.03 -3.27 32.14
C VAL A 1022 1.50 -3.68 32.10
N TYR A 1023 1.83 -4.73 31.36
CA TYR A 1023 3.17 -5.29 31.16
C TYR A 1023 3.44 -5.52 29.67
N LEU A 1024 4.44 -4.85 29.10
CA LEU A 1024 4.79 -4.90 27.68
C LEU A 1024 6.28 -5.25 27.51
N ALA A 1025 6.59 -6.41 26.92
CA ALA A 1025 7.97 -6.91 26.81
C ALA A 1025 8.73 -6.32 25.61
N ASN A 1026 8.09 -6.26 24.44
CA ASN A 1026 8.67 -5.69 23.22
C ASN A 1026 7.59 -4.99 22.40
N LEU A 1027 7.88 -3.78 21.90
CA LEU A 1027 7.00 -3.07 20.97
C LEU A 1027 7.65 -2.97 19.58
N SER A 1028 6.86 -3.23 18.54
CA SER A 1028 7.15 -2.78 17.18
C SER A 1028 6.84 -1.31 17.04
N SER A 1029 5.60 -0.93 17.38
CA SER A 1029 5.09 0.43 17.44
C SER A 1029 3.97 0.52 18.49
N ILE A 1030 3.68 1.75 18.93
CA ILE A 1030 2.58 2.08 19.83
C ILE A 1030 2.05 3.45 19.42
N ALA A 1031 0.78 3.51 19.06
CA ALA A 1031 0.14 4.70 18.51
C ALA A 1031 -0.27 5.69 19.63
N SER A 1032 -1.09 6.69 19.33
CA SER A 1032 -1.51 7.70 20.33
C SER A 1032 -2.71 7.23 21.15
N ASN A 1033 -2.90 7.81 22.33
CA ASN A 1033 -4.09 7.62 23.17
C ASN A 1033 -4.40 6.17 23.62
N VAL A 1034 -3.46 5.22 23.53
CA VAL A 1034 -3.74 3.77 23.71
C VAL A 1034 -4.38 3.44 25.06
N PHE A 1035 -3.96 4.10 26.14
CA PHE A 1035 -4.43 3.90 27.51
C PHE A 1035 -5.07 5.19 28.04
N VAL A 1036 -6.04 5.73 27.31
CA VAL A 1036 -6.72 7.00 27.69
C VAL A 1036 -7.94 6.73 28.57
N ASN A 1037 -8.13 7.54 29.61
CA ASN A 1037 -9.20 7.42 30.60
C ASN A 1037 -9.24 6.10 31.40
N ASP A 1038 -8.15 5.34 31.46
CA ASP A 1038 -8.09 4.12 32.28
C ASP A 1038 -7.92 4.50 33.75
N THR A 1039 -9.03 4.88 34.40
CA THR A 1039 -9.04 5.51 35.74
C THR A 1039 -8.57 4.61 36.89
N LYS A 1040 -8.36 3.31 36.62
CA LYS A 1040 -7.75 2.36 37.57
C LYS A 1040 -6.27 2.04 37.27
N LEU A 1041 -5.73 2.45 36.12
CA LEU A 1041 -4.37 2.11 35.70
C LEU A 1041 -3.38 2.74 36.68
N SER A 1042 -2.64 1.89 37.39
CA SER A 1042 -1.77 2.29 38.50
C SER A 1042 -0.31 1.89 38.30
N LYS A 1043 -0.07 0.93 37.39
CA LYS A 1043 1.23 0.34 37.11
C LYS A 1043 1.36 0.02 35.64
N PHE A 1044 2.39 0.56 35.01
CA PHE A 1044 2.79 0.23 33.64
C PHE A 1044 4.24 -0.26 33.68
N VAL A 1045 4.55 -1.34 32.97
CA VAL A 1045 5.88 -1.94 32.93
C VAL A 1045 6.28 -2.14 31.47
N TYR A 1046 7.35 -1.50 31.01
CA TYR A 1046 7.88 -1.66 29.65
C TYR A 1046 9.31 -2.19 29.64
N CYS A 1047 9.48 -3.43 29.23
CA CYS A 1047 10.76 -4.13 29.24
C CYS A 1047 11.54 -4.04 27.92
N GLY A 1048 10.99 -3.36 26.91
CA GLY A 1048 11.70 -3.11 25.66
C GLY A 1048 12.75 -2.00 25.79
N THR A 1049 13.67 -1.95 24.81
CA THR A 1049 14.74 -0.95 24.75
C THR A 1049 14.45 0.21 23.78
N LYS A 1050 13.52 0.01 22.83
CA LYS A 1050 13.08 1.06 21.89
C LYS A 1050 12.31 2.15 22.64
N GLN A 1051 12.71 3.42 22.48
CA GLN A 1051 11.97 4.57 23.02
C GLN A 1051 10.52 4.62 22.49
N ILE A 1052 9.55 4.75 23.40
CA ILE A 1052 8.16 5.05 23.05
C ILE A 1052 8.06 6.50 22.55
N LYS A 1053 7.36 6.69 21.42
CA LYS A 1053 7.18 8.00 20.73
C LYS A 1053 5.73 8.51 20.70
N SER A 1054 4.81 7.77 21.30
CA SER A 1054 3.40 8.12 21.44
C SER A 1054 3.19 9.45 22.17
N LYS A 1055 2.17 10.22 21.75
CA LYS A 1055 1.61 11.34 22.50
C LYS A 1055 0.34 10.90 23.23
N ASP A 1056 0.06 11.56 24.36
CA ASP A 1056 -1.20 11.47 25.09
C ASP A 1056 -1.59 10.03 25.50
N LEU A 1057 -0.58 9.17 25.66
CA LEU A 1057 -0.70 7.72 25.87
C LEU A 1057 -1.51 7.35 27.12
N PHE A 1058 -1.49 8.22 28.14
CA PHE A 1058 -2.08 8.03 29.47
C PHE A 1058 -3.03 9.17 29.87
N THR A 1059 -3.55 9.94 28.91
CA THR A 1059 -4.41 11.09 29.21
C THR A 1059 -5.67 10.61 29.94
N GLY A 1060 -5.92 11.13 31.15
CA GLY A 1060 -7.02 10.70 32.03
C GLY A 1060 -6.67 9.62 33.07
N CYS A 1061 -5.49 8.98 33.00
CA CYS A 1061 -5.07 7.93 33.94
C CYS A 1061 -4.58 8.47 35.29
N SER A 1062 -5.50 9.08 36.05
CA SER A 1062 -5.26 9.78 37.32
C SER A 1062 -4.54 8.99 38.43
N LYS A 1063 -4.39 7.66 38.31
CA LYS A 1063 -3.65 6.81 39.26
C LYS A 1063 -2.24 6.45 38.80
N LEU A 1064 -1.90 6.60 37.52
CA LEU A 1064 -0.58 6.25 37.00
C LEU A 1064 0.40 7.40 37.27
N LYS A 1065 1.13 7.29 38.38
CA LYS A 1065 2.08 8.33 38.84
C LYS A 1065 3.52 8.10 38.39
N GLU A 1066 3.87 6.85 38.11
CA GLU A 1066 5.22 6.41 37.77
C GLU A 1066 5.13 5.15 36.92
N ILE A 1067 6.10 4.96 36.02
CA ILE A 1067 6.15 3.86 35.06
C ILE A 1067 7.44 3.07 35.24
N PHE A 1068 7.34 1.75 35.27
CA PHE A 1068 8.50 0.88 35.37
C PHE A 1068 9.06 0.55 33.98
N VAL A 1069 10.39 0.59 33.84
CA VAL A 1069 11.07 0.35 32.56
C VAL A 1069 12.29 -0.56 32.71
N SER A 1070 12.74 -1.16 31.59
CA SER A 1070 14.03 -1.84 31.54
C SER A 1070 15.19 -0.87 31.83
N LYS A 1071 16.30 -1.38 32.37
CA LYS A 1071 17.49 -0.57 32.69
C LYS A 1071 18.06 0.17 31.49
N ASP A 1072 17.92 -0.41 30.29
CA ASP A 1072 18.45 0.14 29.03
C ASP A 1072 17.45 1.08 28.32
N TYR A 1073 16.28 1.34 28.91
CA TYR A 1073 15.29 2.26 28.37
C TYR A 1073 15.73 3.72 28.56
N GLY A 1074 16.44 4.26 27.58
CA GLY A 1074 17.01 5.62 27.60
C GLY A 1074 16.00 6.78 27.50
N LYS A 1075 15.04 6.86 28.42
CA LYS A 1075 14.12 7.99 28.65
C LYS A 1075 13.71 8.07 30.12
N SER A 1076 13.65 9.29 30.67
CA SER A 1076 13.20 9.57 32.04
C SER A 1076 11.68 9.69 32.21
N SER A 1077 10.92 9.70 31.12
CA SER A 1077 9.44 9.69 31.14
C SER A 1077 8.84 9.08 29.87
N ILE A 1078 7.59 8.61 29.97
CA ILE A 1078 6.75 8.20 28.84
C ILE A 1078 5.46 9.02 28.88
N SER A 1079 5.17 9.74 27.80
CA SER A 1079 3.97 10.60 27.67
C SER A 1079 3.73 11.56 28.86
N GLY A 1080 4.82 12.09 29.44
CA GLY A 1080 4.78 13.02 30.57
C GLY A 1080 4.84 12.37 31.96
N VAL A 1081 4.60 11.05 32.08
CA VAL A 1081 4.69 10.33 33.36
C VAL A 1081 6.14 9.86 33.62
N PRO A 1082 6.74 10.10 34.80
CA PRO A 1082 8.10 9.69 35.13
C PRO A 1082 8.36 8.17 35.01
N CYS A 1083 9.60 7.80 34.72
CA CYS A 1083 10.05 6.41 34.63
C CYS A 1083 11.06 6.02 35.72
N SER A 1084 10.87 4.84 36.32
CA SER A 1084 11.79 4.16 37.23
C SER A 1084 12.23 2.81 36.67
N THR A 1085 13.49 2.41 36.89
CA THR A 1085 14.00 1.11 36.43
C THR A 1085 13.49 -0.05 37.29
N THR A 1086 13.22 -1.22 36.70
CA THR A 1086 12.76 -2.41 37.45
C THR A 1086 13.49 -3.71 37.11
N GLU A 1087 13.58 -4.61 38.10
CA GLU A 1087 14.12 -5.96 37.98
C GLU A 1087 13.12 -6.98 37.39
N PHE A 1088 11.84 -6.62 37.24
CA PHE A 1088 10.84 -7.48 36.60
C PHE A 1088 11.07 -7.69 35.09
N CYS A 1089 11.99 -6.92 34.49
CA CYS A 1089 12.32 -6.98 33.08
C CYS A 1089 13.55 -7.84 32.80
N VAL A 1090 13.38 -8.91 32.03
CA VAL A 1090 14.48 -9.78 31.57
C VAL A 1090 14.80 -9.44 30.11
N SER A 1091 15.91 -8.73 29.89
CA SER A 1091 16.35 -8.35 28.53
C SER A 1091 16.89 -9.55 27.74
N SER A 1092 17.10 -9.38 26.44
CA SER A 1092 17.86 -10.35 25.63
C SER A 1092 19.33 -10.48 26.09
N GLY A 1093 19.88 -9.43 26.70
CA GLY A 1093 21.16 -9.47 27.41
C GLY A 1093 21.11 -10.33 28.68
N ASP A 1094 20.08 -10.18 29.51
CA ASP A 1094 19.86 -11.01 30.71
C ASP A 1094 19.68 -12.48 30.37
N ASN A 1095 19.15 -12.81 29.18
CA ASN A 1095 19.07 -14.20 28.75
C ASN A 1095 20.44 -14.77 28.30
N GLN A 1096 21.38 -13.94 27.82
CA GLN A 1096 22.78 -14.37 27.70
C GLN A 1096 23.50 -14.43 29.05
N ILE A 1097 23.23 -13.51 29.98
CA ILE A 1097 23.84 -13.49 31.31
C ILE A 1097 23.33 -14.68 32.13
N ARG A 1098 22.03 -14.96 32.14
CA ARG A 1098 21.46 -16.18 32.77
C ARG A 1098 21.92 -17.45 32.07
N LYS A 1099 22.01 -17.52 30.73
CA LYS A 1099 22.62 -18.69 30.07
C LYS A 1099 24.09 -18.86 30.47
N LYS A 1100 24.89 -17.79 30.57
CA LYS A 1100 26.27 -17.88 31.09
C LYS A 1100 26.31 -18.32 32.56
N LEU A 1101 25.48 -17.78 33.46
CA LEU A 1101 25.43 -18.21 34.86
C LEU A 1101 24.96 -19.67 35.02
N ILE A 1102 23.95 -20.11 34.27
CA ILE A 1102 23.47 -21.50 34.27
C ILE A 1102 24.53 -22.45 33.69
N ILE A 1103 25.22 -22.07 32.61
CA ILE A 1103 26.32 -22.87 32.04
C ILE A 1103 27.51 -22.92 33.01
N ILE A 1104 27.86 -21.83 33.70
CA ILE A 1104 28.95 -21.79 34.69
C ILE A 1104 28.63 -22.59 35.97
N THR A 1105 27.34 -22.75 36.32
CA THR A 1105 26.91 -23.51 37.52
C THR A 1105 26.50 -24.97 37.25
N ALA A 1106 26.11 -25.33 36.02
CA ALA A 1106 25.72 -26.69 35.66
C ALA A 1106 26.86 -27.51 35.01
N SER A 1107 27.66 -26.90 34.12
CA SER A 1107 28.59 -27.65 33.25
C SER A 1107 29.79 -28.22 34.00
N SER A 1108 30.20 -27.58 35.10
CA SER A 1108 31.34 -27.96 35.93
C SER A 1108 31.04 -29.11 36.90
N VAL A 1109 29.76 -29.33 37.25
CA VAL A 1109 29.34 -30.33 38.23
C VAL A 1109 28.85 -31.61 37.55
N PHE A 1110 28.01 -31.50 36.50
CA PHE A 1110 27.38 -32.68 35.90
C PHE A 1110 28.38 -33.58 35.18
N VAL A 1111 29.34 -33.01 34.44
CA VAL A 1111 30.40 -33.78 33.76
C VAL A 1111 31.30 -34.49 34.79
N LEU A 1112 31.60 -33.83 35.91
CA LEU A 1112 32.42 -34.42 36.98
C LEU A 1112 31.68 -35.58 37.66
N ILE A 1113 30.38 -35.43 37.94
CA ILE A 1113 29.54 -36.49 38.51
C ILE A 1113 29.42 -37.67 37.53
N VAL A 1114 29.17 -37.44 36.24
CA VAL A 1114 29.07 -38.54 35.25
C VAL A 1114 30.39 -39.30 35.13
N ILE A 1115 31.54 -38.61 35.09
CA ILE A 1115 32.86 -39.27 35.07
C ILE A 1115 33.12 -40.05 36.36
N VAL A 1116 32.81 -39.50 37.53
CA VAL A 1116 32.96 -40.20 38.82
C VAL A 1116 32.02 -41.42 38.91
N VAL A 1117 30.76 -41.31 38.46
CA VAL A 1117 29.81 -42.42 38.44
C VAL A 1117 30.28 -43.53 37.47
N ILE A 1118 30.76 -43.19 36.27
CA ILE A 1118 31.31 -44.17 35.33
C ILE A 1118 32.55 -44.87 35.91
N ILE A 1119 33.46 -44.13 36.56
CA ILE A 1119 34.64 -44.70 37.24
C ILE A 1119 34.21 -45.63 38.39
N CYS A 1120 33.24 -45.22 39.21
CA CYS A 1120 32.70 -46.04 40.30
C CYS A 1120 31.99 -47.30 39.79
N VAL A 1121 31.19 -47.21 38.73
CA VAL A 1121 30.50 -48.36 38.12
C VAL A 1121 31.51 -49.33 37.51
N VAL A 1122 32.49 -48.85 36.74
CA VAL A 1122 33.55 -49.70 36.15
C VAL A 1122 34.45 -50.32 37.24
N ALA A 1123 34.69 -49.64 38.35
CA ALA A 1123 35.38 -50.21 39.51
C ALA A 1123 34.55 -51.29 40.23
N SER A 1124 33.24 -51.08 40.39
CA SER A 1124 32.33 -52.05 41.01
C SER A 1124 32.11 -53.29 40.15
N CYS A 1125 31.94 -53.14 38.83
CA CYS A 1125 31.75 -54.25 37.89
C CYS A 1125 32.97 -55.17 37.72
N LYS A 1126 34.11 -54.87 38.35
CA LYS A 1126 35.24 -55.80 38.51
C LYS A 1126 35.21 -56.62 39.81
N LYS A 1127 34.14 -56.54 40.61
CA LYS A 1127 33.95 -57.34 41.85
C LYS A 1127 32.50 -57.81 42.04
N GLN A 1128 31.98 -58.63 41.12
CA GLN A 1128 31.22 -59.85 41.43
C GLN A 1128 30.72 -60.54 40.15
N ASP A 1129 30.88 -61.87 40.09
CA ASP A 1129 30.28 -62.69 39.04
C ASP A 1129 28.77 -62.85 39.22
N LYS A 1130 28.09 -63.11 38.10
CA LYS A 1130 26.64 -63.38 37.92
C LYS A 1130 25.73 -62.16 38.00
N ILE A 1131 25.07 -61.87 36.87
CA ILE A 1131 23.60 -61.94 36.73
C ILE A 1131 23.28 -61.97 35.21
N ASN A 1132 22.37 -62.86 34.80
CA ASN A 1132 21.76 -62.83 33.46
C ASN A 1132 20.42 -62.09 33.55
N TYR A 1133 20.12 -61.24 32.56
CA TYR A 1133 18.75 -60.86 32.21
C TYR A 1133 18.53 -60.93 30.71
N LYS A 1134 17.26 -61.03 30.29
CA LYS A 1134 16.86 -61.50 28.96
C LYS A 1134 16.67 -60.39 27.94
N GLU A 1135 16.88 -60.77 26.69
CA GLU A 1135 16.81 -59.99 25.47
C GLU A 1135 15.35 -59.78 24.99
N SER A 1136 14.45 -59.30 25.86
CA SER A 1136 13.00 -59.25 25.55
C SER A 1136 12.21 -58.09 26.16
N GLU A 1137 12.86 -56.98 26.56
CA GLU A 1137 12.18 -55.78 27.11
C GLU A 1137 12.70 -54.45 26.50
N ILE A 1138 13.23 -54.48 25.26
CA ILE A 1138 13.75 -53.28 24.55
C ILE A 1138 13.19 -53.13 23.13
N GLU A 1139 11.89 -53.43 22.93
CA GLU A 1139 11.19 -53.21 21.64
C GLU A 1139 9.91 -52.35 21.75
N SER A 1140 9.52 -51.91 22.95
CA SER A 1140 8.23 -51.23 23.20
C SER A 1140 8.28 -49.69 23.18
N LEU A 1141 9.30 -49.08 22.58
CA LEU A 1141 9.55 -47.62 22.59
C LEU A 1141 9.65 -46.98 21.18
N LEU A 1142 9.14 -47.65 20.13
CA LEU A 1142 9.22 -47.16 18.75
C LEU A 1142 7.87 -47.20 18.01
N PHE A 1143 7.42 -46.01 17.57
CA PHE A 1143 6.27 -45.72 16.68
C PHE A 1143 4.86 -45.96 17.25
N THR A 1144 3.79 -45.30 16.78
CA THR A 1144 3.63 -44.24 15.73
C THR A 1144 3.24 -42.90 16.41
N SER A 1145 2.75 -41.80 15.82
CA SER A 1145 2.29 -41.33 14.49
C SER A 1145 2.57 -39.81 14.38
N ASP A 1146 2.46 -39.09 13.26
CA ASP A 1146 2.00 -39.43 11.89
C ASP A 1146 2.95 -38.81 10.84
N ASN A 1147 2.88 -39.24 9.58
CA ASN A 1147 4.00 -39.14 8.64
C ASN A 1147 3.99 -37.94 7.68
N LYS A 1148 5.16 -37.31 7.49
CA LYS A 1148 5.73 -37.04 6.16
C LYS A 1148 7.22 -36.74 6.20
N LEU A 1149 7.99 -37.44 5.37
CA LEU A 1149 9.41 -37.15 5.15
C LEU A 1149 9.56 -36.06 4.09
N TYR A 1150 10.60 -35.23 4.22
CA TYR A 1150 11.45 -34.93 3.07
C TYR A 1150 12.92 -35.16 3.44
N THR A 1151 13.52 -36.14 2.79
CA THR A 1151 14.95 -36.46 2.89
C THR A 1151 15.77 -35.53 1.99
N ASN A 1152 16.82 -34.90 2.52
CA ASN A 1152 18.20 -35.30 2.18
C ASN A 1152 19.28 -34.41 2.83
N SER A 1153 20.39 -35.06 3.19
CA SER A 1153 21.81 -34.61 3.19
C SER A 1153 22.19 -33.14 3.48
N ALA A 1154 23.29 -32.85 4.19
CA ALA A 1154 24.19 -33.64 5.05
C ALA A 1154 25.16 -32.66 5.75
N ASN A 1155 25.85 -33.13 6.79
CA ASN A 1155 26.92 -32.44 7.53
C ASN A 1155 26.50 -31.16 8.27
N ILE A 1156 26.30 -31.29 9.59
CA ILE A 1156 27.31 -30.94 10.63
C ILE A 1156 27.00 -31.76 11.89
#